data_AF-A0A369HI27-F1
#
_entry.id   AF-A0A369HI27-F1
#
_cell.length_a   1.000
_cell.length_b   1.000
_cell.length_c   1.000
_cell.angle_alpha   90.00
_cell.angle_beta   90.00
_cell.angle_gamma   90.00
#
_symmetry.space_group_name_H-M   'P 1'
#
loop_
_entity.id
_entity.type
_entity.pdbx_description
1 polymer ?
#
loop_
_entity_poly.entity_id
_entity_poly.type
_entity_poly.pdbx_seq_one_letter_code
_entity_poly.pdbx_strand_id
1 'polypeptide(L)'
;MSRNPESATYTHGHHASVLRSHTWRTALNSAAYLLPHLRPDMKILDIGCGPGTITIDLAGYVPEGHVTGVDQAGQILDQARALATERGVTNVDFAAADANRLDYADESYDVVICHQVLQHVKDPVGVLREMRRVAKTGGIVAARETDFGTMTWYPQVEGMNDWLTLYYKVVAHNGGEANAGRMVHAWARRAGFSAQDISCSSSTWCYSTPDEIAWWSGLWADRTVESDFATTAVEAGLATEQELRETAEVWRSWGGREDAWFSFLHGEVICRKREELSRADNVPRHVLILSIHPYGPYHPSVWAIFQRREDLVGFDHRHPPFLTATKNLSLESSRLSPRSPKKFTMGRLLTGRQADELHKSLIAYLQANNMQGTAAALRSELGLEEQNFDAETTTKYESLLEKKWTSTVLDLESRNATLQSELELCAPSASSKRVQDPVTWLPRSPPHHSLESHRETVNCVAFHPVFSSIASGSDDCTVKIWDWEFGELERTIKSHTRAVRDVDFGGPKGAVLLASCSSDLTIKLWDPAAGYNNIRTLQGHEHSISAVRFIPPSSGKYANMLVSASGDQNIKIWDTTTGICVKTLQGHTGWVRHISPSSDGRFLLSTGNDRTVRLWDISKTQPENTLTMTGHDNVINCCALAPPTSYQYLAAIAGSEPAPTKTSGTAEYMATGSRDKTIKIWDARGTCILTLVGHDNWVSALAFHPGGRHLLSVADDKTLRCWDLSQGGKCVKVLQDIHEQFITCLRWAPEPVKSVANGESPGGRGSAKAETSAPQIRCVIATGSMDSSLKIFANK
;
A
#
# COMPACT_ATOMS: atom_id res chain seq x y z
N MET A 1 29.55 27.37 -38.70
CA MET A 1 28.23 26.93 -39.19
C MET A 1 27.21 27.25 -38.11
N SER A 2 26.34 28.21 -38.35
CA SER A 2 25.20 28.51 -37.48
C SER A 2 24.33 27.25 -37.39
N ARG A 3 24.31 26.59 -36.23
CA ARG A 3 23.29 25.57 -35.97
C ARG A 3 21.95 26.28 -36.01
N ASN A 4 21.07 25.88 -36.92
CA ASN A 4 19.67 26.30 -36.88
C ASN A 4 19.14 26.04 -35.45
N PRO A 5 18.34 26.94 -34.86
CA PRO A 5 17.63 26.62 -33.64
C PRO A 5 16.74 25.40 -33.91
N GLU A 6 16.98 24.27 -33.23
CA GLU A 6 16.16 23.07 -33.35
C GLU A 6 15.02 23.14 -32.32
N SER A 7 13.78 23.22 -32.80
CA SER A 7 12.57 23.33 -31.99
C SER A 7 11.94 21.98 -31.68
N ALA A 8 11.28 21.86 -30.52
CA ALA A 8 10.35 20.76 -30.27
C ALA A 8 9.23 20.82 -31.31
N THR A 9 9.02 19.75 -32.09
CA THR A 9 7.92 19.70 -33.07
C THR A 9 6.82 18.84 -32.47
N TYR A 10 5.90 19.48 -31.74
CA TYR A 10 4.76 18.79 -31.12
C TYR A 10 3.93 18.09 -32.19
N THR A 11 3.81 16.77 -32.09
CA THR A 11 3.21 15.90 -33.11
C THR A 11 1.77 16.26 -33.48
N HIS A 12 1.00 16.86 -32.56
CA HIS A 12 -0.37 17.33 -32.83
C HIS A 12 -0.49 18.86 -32.90
N GLY A 13 0.60 19.60 -32.69
CA GLY A 13 0.55 21.06 -32.66
C GLY A 13 -0.28 21.64 -31.52
N HIS A 14 -0.73 22.89 -31.72
CA HIS A 14 -1.54 23.65 -30.76
C HIS A 14 -2.99 23.83 -31.22
N HIS A 15 -3.49 22.94 -32.09
CA HIS A 15 -4.85 23.01 -32.62
C HIS A 15 -5.90 22.95 -31.50
N ALA A 16 -7.11 23.49 -31.73
CA ALA A 16 -8.17 23.55 -30.72
C ALA A 16 -8.59 22.16 -30.17
N SER A 17 -8.43 21.10 -30.95
CA SER A 17 -8.61 19.70 -30.50
C SER A 17 -7.48 19.18 -29.61
N VAL A 18 -6.31 19.83 -29.60
CA VAL A 18 -5.24 19.55 -28.63
C VAL A 18 -5.52 20.28 -27.32
N LEU A 19 -5.81 21.57 -27.40
CA LEU A 19 -6.04 22.45 -26.24
C LEU A 19 -7.19 21.99 -25.34
N ARG A 20 -8.27 21.45 -25.91
CA ARG A 20 -9.41 20.86 -25.18
C ARG A 20 -9.02 19.75 -24.19
N SER A 21 -7.92 19.05 -24.41
CA SER A 21 -7.42 18.01 -23.49
C SER A 21 -6.43 18.49 -22.45
N HIS A 22 -5.80 19.64 -22.67
CA HIS A 22 -4.87 20.21 -21.70
C HIS A 22 -5.61 20.94 -20.57
N THR A 23 -6.85 21.39 -20.81
CA THR A 23 -7.71 22.02 -19.78
C THR A 23 -8.19 21.07 -18.69
N TRP A 24 -8.19 19.75 -18.95
CA TRP A 24 -8.52 18.72 -17.95
C TRP A 24 -7.35 18.37 -17.02
N ARG A 25 -6.13 18.78 -17.37
CA ARG A 25 -4.92 18.44 -16.61
C ARG A 25 -4.81 19.27 -15.33
N THR A 26 -4.44 18.60 -14.25
CA THR A 26 -4.17 19.18 -12.93
C THR A 26 -2.81 18.69 -12.44
N ALA A 27 -2.23 19.36 -11.47
CA ALA A 27 -1.01 18.89 -10.82
C ALA A 27 -1.23 17.51 -10.19
N LEU A 28 -2.43 17.22 -9.67
CA LEU A 28 -2.77 15.91 -9.12
C LEU A 28 -2.80 14.79 -10.18
N ASN A 29 -3.41 15.00 -11.35
CA ASN A 29 -3.51 13.93 -12.35
C ASN A 29 -2.30 13.82 -13.30
N SER A 30 -1.46 14.85 -13.34
CA SER A 30 -0.33 14.96 -14.28
C SER A 30 1.05 15.00 -13.61
N ALA A 31 1.12 15.41 -12.33
CA ALA A 31 2.36 15.58 -11.58
C ALA A 31 2.26 15.09 -10.12
N ALA A 32 1.32 14.18 -9.79
CA ALA A 32 1.13 13.66 -8.43
C ALA A 32 2.42 13.15 -7.79
N TYR A 33 3.27 12.49 -8.58
CA TYR A 33 4.56 11.97 -8.13
C TYR A 33 5.50 13.05 -7.59
N LEU A 34 5.37 14.30 -8.05
CA LEU A 34 6.17 15.44 -7.59
C LEU A 34 5.60 16.09 -6.32
N LEU A 35 4.28 16.07 -6.13
CA LEU A 35 3.59 16.82 -5.06
C LEU A 35 4.16 16.57 -3.64
N PRO A 36 4.49 15.33 -3.23
CA PRO A 36 5.08 15.06 -1.91
C PRO A 36 6.44 15.71 -1.66
N HIS A 37 7.10 16.22 -2.72
CA HIS A 37 8.41 16.84 -2.64
C HIS A 37 8.39 18.36 -2.65
N LEU A 38 7.22 18.97 -2.88
CA LEU A 38 7.07 20.41 -2.91
C LEU A 38 7.03 20.99 -1.49
N ARG A 39 7.63 22.16 -1.32
CA ARG A 39 7.52 22.98 -0.10
C ARG A 39 6.90 24.34 -0.45
N PRO A 40 6.17 24.98 0.48
CA PRO A 40 5.43 26.20 0.18
C PRO A 40 6.24 27.34 -0.42
N ASP A 41 7.55 27.38 -0.17
CA ASP A 41 8.50 28.45 -0.54
C ASP A 41 9.30 28.20 -1.84
N MET A 42 9.08 27.06 -2.51
CA MET A 42 9.90 26.67 -3.66
C MET A 42 9.65 27.52 -4.90
N LYS A 43 10.73 27.78 -5.66
CA LYS A 43 10.65 28.21 -7.06
C LYS A 43 10.62 27.01 -8.00
N ILE A 44 9.56 26.91 -8.79
CA ILE A 44 9.32 25.84 -9.76
C ILE A 44 9.41 26.41 -11.18
N LEU A 45 10.15 25.73 -12.06
CA LEU A 45 10.10 25.96 -13.50
C LEU A 45 9.35 24.81 -14.17
N ASP A 46 8.25 25.12 -14.84
CA ASP A 46 7.41 24.17 -15.59
C ASP A 46 7.63 24.36 -17.10
N ILE A 47 8.35 23.42 -17.73
CA ILE A 47 8.73 23.47 -19.14
C ILE A 47 7.67 22.76 -19.98
N GLY A 48 7.22 23.42 -21.05
CA GLY A 48 6.12 22.96 -21.91
C GLY A 48 4.76 23.16 -21.24
N CYS A 49 4.56 24.33 -20.61
CA CYS A 49 3.39 24.58 -19.78
C CYS A 49 2.06 24.61 -20.56
N GLY A 50 2.10 24.75 -21.89
CA GLY A 50 0.91 24.83 -22.73
C GLY A 50 -0.07 25.91 -22.21
N PRO A 51 -1.37 25.59 -22.01
CA PRO A 51 -2.33 26.57 -21.50
C PRO A 51 -2.20 26.87 -20.00
N GLY A 52 -1.13 26.39 -19.34
CA GLY A 52 -0.78 26.75 -17.96
C GLY A 52 -1.60 26.07 -16.87
N THR A 53 -2.44 25.08 -17.19
CA THR A 53 -3.33 24.43 -16.22
C THR A 53 -2.58 23.72 -15.09
N ILE A 54 -1.53 22.97 -15.41
CA ILE A 54 -0.64 22.32 -14.42
C ILE A 54 0.16 23.38 -13.66
N THR A 55 0.72 24.38 -14.36
CA THR A 55 1.51 25.48 -13.76
C THR A 55 0.74 26.23 -12.69
N ILE A 56 -0.51 26.61 -13.00
CA ILE A 56 -1.40 27.36 -12.10
C ILE A 56 -1.80 26.49 -10.91
N ASP A 57 -2.05 25.19 -11.12
CA ASP A 57 -2.40 24.26 -10.06
C ASP A 57 -1.21 24.00 -9.12
N LEU A 58 0.00 23.83 -9.67
CA LEU A 58 1.25 23.74 -8.89
C LEU A 58 1.48 24.97 -8.01
N ALA A 59 1.08 26.16 -8.46
CA ALA A 59 1.21 27.39 -7.69
C ALA A 59 0.35 27.39 -6.41
N GLY A 60 -0.75 26.62 -6.39
CA GLY A 60 -1.53 26.37 -5.18
C GLY A 60 -0.80 25.54 -4.11
N TYR A 61 0.18 24.73 -4.53
CA TYR A 61 1.03 23.94 -3.63
C TYR A 61 2.26 24.71 -3.13
N VAL A 62 2.57 25.87 -3.73
CA VAL A 62 3.71 26.73 -3.34
C VAL A 62 3.28 28.19 -3.08
N PRO A 63 2.40 28.44 -2.09
CA PRO A 63 1.79 29.75 -1.88
C PRO A 63 2.78 30.86 -1.45
N GLU A 64 3.95 30.49 -0.91
CA GLU A 64 5.03 31.41 -0.54
C GLU A 64 6.15 31.45 -1.60
N GLY A 65 6.07 30.55 -2.59
CA GLY A 65 7.02 30.37 -3.66
C GLY A 65 6.56 31.00 -4.97
N HIS A 66 7.07 30.48 -6.08
CA HIS A 66 6.75 31.00 -7.41
C HIS A 66 6.81 29.89 -8.46
N VAL A 67 5.87 29.87 -9.41
CA VAL A 67 5.92 28.94 -10.54
C VAL A 67 6.05 29.71 -11.84
N THR A 68 7.13 29.45 -12.58
CA THR A 68 7.36 30.01 -13.91
C THR A 68 7.01 28.94 -14.94
N GLY A 69 5.96 29.17 -15.74
CA GLY A 69 5.60 28.31 -16.86
C GLY A 69 6.27 28.81 -18.15
N VAL A 70 6.93 27.92 -18.89
CA VAL A 70 7.53 28.26 -20.18
C VAL A 70 7.05 27.38 -21.30
N ASP A 71 6.86 27.99 -22.47
CA ASP A 71 6.52 27.31 -23.71
C ASP A 71 7.15 28.05 -24.90
N GLN A 72 7.39 27.36 -26.01
CA GLN A 72 7.95 27.98 -27.20
C GLN A 72 6.87 28.76 -27.99
N ALA A 73 5.60 28.34 -27.91
CA ALA A 73 4.52 28.94 -28.69
C ALA A 73 3.96 30.21 -28.02
N GLY A 74 4.37 31.40 -28.46
CA GLY A 74 3.95 32.67 -27.85
C GLY A 74 2.42 32.85 -27.69
N GLN A 75 1.61 32.32 -28.60
CA GLN A 75 0.14 32.41 -28.55
C GLN A 75 -0.49 31.56 -27.44
N ILE A 76 0.14 30.47 -26.99
CA ILE A 76 -0.42 29.62 -25.92
C ILE A 76 -0.24 30.27 -24.55
N LEU A 77 0.83 31.05 -24.39
CA LEU A 77 1.14 31.77 -23.15
C LEU A 77 0.12 32.87 -22.84
N ASP A 78 -0.52 33.46 -23.85
CA ASP A 78 -1.60 34.43 -23.63
C ASP A 78 -2.84 33.77 -23.00
N GLN A 79 -3.14 32.53 -23.38
CA GLN A 79 -4.21 31.74 -22.74
C GLN A 79 -3.85 31.37 -21.31
N ALA A 80 -2.59 30.98 -21.05
CA ALA A 80 -2.12 30.68 -19.71
C ALA A 80 -2.22 31.89 -18.77
N ARG A 81 -1.84 33.09 -19.24
CA ARG A 81 -1.99 34.35 -18.50
C ARG A 81 -3.46 34.70 -18.23
N ALA A 82 -4.33 34.50 -19.22
CA ALA A 82 -5.76 34.73 -19.06
C ALA A 82 -6.36 33.79 -18.00
N LEU A 83 -6.01 32.51 -18.03
CA LEU A 83 -6.47 31.51 -17.07
C LEU A 83 -5.98 31.78 -15.64
N ALA A 84 -4.72 32.20 -15.48
CA ALA A 84 -4.18 32.59 -14.17
C ALA A 84 -4.94 33.81 -13.60
N THR A 85 -5.25 34.78 -14.45
CA THR A 85 -6.05 35.96 -14.09
C THR A 85 -7.47 35.58 -13.68
N GLU A 86 -8.13 34.71 -14.46
CA GLU A 86 -9.47 34.21 -14.17
C GLU A 86 -9.55 33.48 -12.83
N ARG A 87 -8.53 32.67 -12.51
CA ARG A 87 -8.45 31.91 -11.24
C ARG A 87 -7.89 32.73 -10.07
N GLY A 88 -7.49 33.98 -10.29
CA GLY A 88 -6.93 34.86 -9.26
C GLY A 88 -5.58 34.41 -8.71
N VAL A 89 -4.79 33.65 -9.48
CA VAL A 89 -3.49 33.13 -9.06
C VAL A 89 -2.40 34.14 -9.45
N THR A 90 -1.66 34.63 -8.45
CA THR A 90 -0.72 35.76 -8.62
C THR A 90 0.75 35.39 -8.46
N ASN A 91 1.07 34.19 -7.99
CA ASN A 91 2.44 33.68 -7.80
C ASN A 91 2.93 32.86 -9.02
N VAL A 92 2.46 33.23 -10.22
CA VAL A 92 2.85 32.61 -11.48
C VAL A 92 3.27 33.63 -12.53
N ASP A 93 4.24 33.27 -13.36
CA ASP A 93 4.58 34.00 -14.58
C ASP A 93 4.74 33.07 -15.77
N PHE A 94 4.59 33.62 -16.98
CA PHE A 94 4.66 32.87 -18.22
C PHE A 94 5.59 33.54 -19.22
N ALA A 95 6.59 32.80 -19.71
CA ALA A 95 7.61 33.30 -20.62
C ALA A 95 7.88 32.35 -21.79
N ALA A 96 8.29 32.92 -22.93
CA ALA A 96 8.72 32.13 -24.06
C ALA A 96 10.14 31.59 -23.81
N ALA A 97 10.35 30.28 -23.95
CA ALA A 97 11.68 29.68 -23.81
C ALA A 97 11.86 28.43 -24.70
N ASP A 98 13.10 28.16 -25.08
CA ASP A 98 13.50 26.91 -25.75
C ASP A 98 13.98 25.90 -24.70
N ALA A 99 13.36 24.72 -24.65
CA ALA A 99 13.72 23.68 -23.68
C ALA A 99 15.17 23.17 -23.84
N ASN A 100 15.77 23.30 -25.03
CA ASN A 100 17.16 22.91 -25.27
C ASN A 100 18.16 23.96 -24.75
N ARG A 101 17.70 25.19 -24.52
CA ARG A 101 18.53 26.31 -24.06
C ARG A 101 17.66 27.31 -23.31
N LEU A 102 17.62 27.13 -22.00
CA LEU A 102 16.84 27.95 -21.09
C LEU A 102 17.61 29.24 -20.78
N ASP A 103 17.01 30.40 -21.02
CA ASP A 103 17.60 31.72 -20.73
C ASP A 103 17.52 32.09 -19.22
N TYR A 104 17.71 31.10 -18.36
CA TYR A 104 17.80 31.24 -16.91
C TYR A 104 19.22 30.94 -16.44
N ALA A 105 19.66 31.64 -15.40
CA ALA A 105 20.96 31.39 -14.78
C ALA A 105 21.03 29.97 -14.19
N ASP A 106 22.23 29.43 -14.07
CA ASP A 106 22.47 28.18 -13.37
C ASP A 106 21.88 28.26 -11.95
N GLU A 107 21.31 27.15 -11.48
CA GLU A 107 20.84 27.04 -10.08
C GLU A 107 19.77 28.06 -9.68
N SER A 108 18.90 28.45 -10.61
CA SER A 108 17.83 29.42 -10.38
C SER A 108 16.58 28.83 -9.70
N TYR A 109 16.29 27.54 -9.89
CA TYR A 109 15.02 26.92 -9.48
C TYR A 109 15.23 25.76 -8.50
N ASP A 110 14.33 25.63 -7.52
CA ASP A 110 14.32 24.52 -6.57
C ASP A 110 13.81 23.22 -7.23
N VAL A 111 12.87 23.36 -8.16
CA VAL A 111 12.27 22.28 -8.93
C VAL A 111 12.18 22.68 -10.40
N VAL A 112 12.56 21.78 -11.30
CA VAL A 112 12.36 21.92 -12.74
C VAL A 112 11.59 20.71 -13.23
N ILE A 113 10.39 20.92 -13.77
CA ILE A 113 9.50 19.86 -14.24
C ILE A 113 9.18 20.02 -15.73
N CYS A 114 8.96 18.90 -16.41
CA CYS A 114 8.30 18.87 -17.71
C CYS A 114 7.30 17.70 -17.77
N HIS A 115 6.20 17.90 -18.50
CA HIS A 115 5.14 16.90 -18.68
C HIS A 115 4.86 16.69 -20.16
N GLN A 116 5.11 15.47 -20.65
CA GLN A 116 4.95 15.10 -22.06
C GLN A 116 5.71 16.03 -23.02
N VAL A 117 6.94 16.42 -22.66
CA VAL A 117 7.80 17.29 -23.47
C VAL A 117 8.91 16.50 -24.12
N LEU A 118 9.57 15.61 -23.36
CA LEU A 118 10.75 14.89 -23.83
C LEU A 118 10.41 13.94 -24.98
N GLN A 119 9.16 13.46 -25.06
CA GLN A 119 8.67 12.65 -26.17
C GLN A 119 8.60 13.39 -27.52
N HIS A 120 8.66 14.73 -27.54
CA HIS A 120 8.51 15.55 -28.76
C HIS A 120 9.81 16.27 -29.19
N VAL A 121 10.93 16.03 -28.51
CA VAL A 121 12.22 16.68 -28.81
C VAL A 121 13.23 15.67 -29.39
N LYS A 122 14.13 16.16 -30.25
CA LYS A 122 15.20 15.35 -30.84
C LYS A 122 16.30 14.96 -29.86
N ASP A 123 16.60 15.82 -28.88
CA ASP A 123 17.60 15.58 -27.85
C ASP A 123 17.00 15.65 -26.43
N PRO A 124 16.22 14.64 -26.00
CA PRO A 124 15.63 14.63 -24.66
C PRO A 124 16.70 14.59 -23.56
N VAL A 125 17.90 14.08 -23.86
CA VAL A 125 19.02 14.08 -22.92
C VAL A 125 19.60 15.47 -22.76
N GLY A 126 19.72 16.24 -23.85
CA GLY A 126 20.10 17.65 -23.84
C GLY A 126 19.15 18.51 -23.01
N VAL A 127 17.84 18.35 -23.20
CA VAL A 127 16.82 19.03 -22.39
C VAL A 127 16.97 18.68 -20.91
N LEU A 128 17.12 17.41 -20.55
CA LEU A 128 17.36 17.01 -19.16
C LEU A 128 18.66 17.56 -18.57
N ARG A 129 19.72 17.77 -19.38
CA ARG A 129 20.94 18.46 -18.94
C ARG A 129 20.68 19.93 -18.65
N GLU A 130 19.88 20.57 -19.48
CA GLU A 130 19.53 21.97 -19.31
C GLU A 130 18.62 22.18 -18.08
N MET A 131 17.65 21.29 -17.87
CA MET A 131 16.88 21.22 -16.63
C MET A 131 17.79 21.05 -15.40
N ARG A 132 18.79 20.16 -15.49
CA ARG A 132 19.78 19.96 -14.42
C ARG A 132 20.62 21.21 -14.17
N ARG A 133 20.96 21.97 -15.20
CA ARG A 133 21.76 23.20 -15.09
C ARG A 133 21.04 24.26 -14.28
N VAL A 134 19.78 24.54 -14.63
CA VAL A 134 18.98 25.58 -13.97
C VAL A 134 18.39 25.15 -12.62
N ALA A 135 18.34 23.84 -12.34
CA ALA A 135 18.02 23.34 -11.00
C ALA A 135 19.16 23.63 -10.01
N LYS A 136 18.81 24.06 -8.80
CA LYS A 136 19.75 24.25 -7.69
C LYS A 136 20.44 22.95 -7.31
N THR A 137 21.66 23.03 -6.80
CA THR A 137 22.25 21.91 -6.07
C THR A 137 21.39 21.57 -4.84
N GLY A 138 21.06 20.29 -4.67
CA GLY A 138 20.03 19.79 -3.75
C GLY A 138 18.60 19.85 -4.30
N GLY A 139 18.38 20.50 -5.44
CA GLY A 139 17.09 20.66 -6.12
C GLY A 139 16.65 19.44 -6.93
N ILE A 140 15.46 19.54 -7.51
CA ILE A 140 14.77 18.44 -8.18
C ILE A 140 14.61 18.73 -9.68
N VAL A 141 14.89 17.73 -10.51
CA VAL A 141 14.46 17.65 -11.90
C VAL A 141 13.44 16.53 -12.03
N ALA A 142 12.25 16.84 -12.55
CA ALA A 142 11.15 15.90 -12.66
C ALA A 142 10.64 15.80 -14.10
N ALA A 143 10.28 14.61 -14.55
CA ALA A 143 9.69 14.42 -15.87
C ALA A 143 8.67 13.28 -15.87
N ARG A 144 7.57 13.45 -16.62
CA ARG A 144 6.58 12.40 -16.90
C ARG A 144 6.33 12.32 -18.39
N GLU A 145 6.52 11.13 -18.96
CA GLU A 145 6.38 10.89 -20.40
C GLU A 145 5.47 9.70 -20.67
N THR A 146 4.78 9.71 -21.80
CA THR A 146 3.85 8.63 -22.17
C THR A 146 4.58 7.51 -22.90
N ASP A 147 4.13 6.28 -22.68
CA ASP A 147 4.56 5.13 -23.45
C ASP A 147 3.42 4.65 -24.36
N PHE A 148 3.37 5.17 -25.60
CA PHE A 148 2.32 4.81 -26.55
C PHE A 148 2.34 3.32 -26.94
N GLY A 149 3.46 2.62 -26.76
CA GLY A 149 3.58 1.18 -26.96
C GLY A 149 2.94 0.34 -25.87
N THR A 150 2.45 0.98 -24.81
CA THR A 150 1.59 0.36 -23.79
C THR A 150 0.12 0.73 -23.95
N MET A 151 -0.21 1.54 -24.98
CA MET A 151 -1.59 1.91 -25.24
C MET A 151 -2.39 0.66 -25.56
N THR A 152 -3.36 0.37 -24.70
CA THR A 152 -4.26 -0.78 -24.82
C THR A 152 -5.68 -0.27 -24.94
N TRP A 153 -6.46 -0.93 -25.78
CA TRP A 153 -7.88 -0.65 -25.94
C TRP A 153 -8.65 -1.96 -26.05
N TYR A 154 -9.92 -1.89 -25.69
CA TYR A 154 -10.88 -2.94 -25.95
C TYR A 154 -12.18 -2.27 -26.44
N PRO A 155 -12.96 -2.93 -27.28
CA PRO A 155 -12.60 -4.18 -27.94
C PRO A 155 -11.64 -3.92 -29.10
N GLN A 156 -10.94 -4.97 -29.50
CA GLN A 156 -10.02 -4.87 -30.63
C GLN A 156 -10.83 -4.65 -31.91
N VAL A 157 -10.48 -3.63 -32.68
CA VAL A 157 -11.03 -3.35 -34.02
C VAL A 157 -9.91 -3.26 -35.03
N GLU A 158 -10.22 -3.67 -36.25
CA GLU A 158 -9.39 -3.39 -37.42
C GLU A 158 -9.24 -1.86 -37.59
N GLY A 159 -8.04 -1.38 -37.95
CA GLY A 159 -7.75 0.05 -38.11
C GLY A 159 -7.13 0.76 -36.90
N MET A 160 -7.40 0.36 -35.64
CA MET A 160 -6.80 1.04 -34.47
C MET A 160 -5.28 0.81 -34.37
N ASN A 161 -4.80 -0.37 -34.78
CA ASN A 161 -3.37 -0.65 -34.88
C ASN A 161 -2.71 0.13 -36.04
N ASP A 162 -3.46 0.41 -37.10
CA ASP A 162 -2.97 1.19 -38.25
C ASP A 162 -2.80 2.65 -37.86
N TRP A 163 -3.75 3.20 -37.08
CA TRP A 163 -3.59 4.51 -36.44
C TRP A 163 -2.33 4.59 -35.59
N LEU A 164 -2.11 3.62 -34.68
CA LEU A 164 -0.93 3.63 -33.80
C LEU A 164 0.37 3.49 -34.60
N THR A 165 0.36 2.70 -35.68
CA THR A 165 1.48 2.55 -36.60
C THR A 165 1.78 3.85 -37.34
N LEU A 166 0.75 4.55 -37.82
CA LEU A 166 0.89 5.87 -38.43
C LEU A 166 1.41 6.89 -37.41
N TYR A 167 0.91 6.84 -36.18
CA TYR A 167 1.38 7.70 -35.09
C TYR A 167 2.89 7.56 -34.86
N TYR A 168 3.41 6.33 -34.81
CA TYR A 168 4.85 6.09 -34.72
C TYR A 168 5.64 6.70 -35.87
N LYS A 169 5.15 6.57 -37.11
CA LYS A 169 5.82 7.11 -38.29
C LYS A 169 5.92 8.64 -38.21
N VAL A 170 4.83 9.32 -37.82
CA VAL A 170 4.81 10.78 -37.72
C VAL A 170 5.68 11.28 -36.57
N VAL A 171 5.63 10.64 -35.39
CA VAL A 171 6.51 10.99 -34.26
C VAL A 171 7.98 10.83 -34.64
N ALA A 172 8.34 9.71 -35.28
CA ALA A 172 9.71 9.47 -35.73
C ALA A 172 10.16 10.49 -36.80
N HIS A 173 9.27 10.87 -37.72
CA HIS A 173 9.54 11.92 -38.72
C HIS A 173 9.85 13.27 -38.06
N ASN A 174 9.08 13.64 -37.04
CA ASN A 174 9.32 14.86 -36.25
C ASN A 174 10.55 14.78 -35.35
N GLY A 175 11.21 13.61 -35.30
CA GLY A 175 12.38 13.34 -34.49
C GLY A 175 12.07 13.17 -32.99
N GLY A 176 10.81 12.92 -32.65
CA GLY A 176 10.39 12.58 -31.29
C GLY A 176 10.49 11.08 -31.01
N GLU A 177 10.07 10.70 -29.81
CA GLU A 177 10.06 9.32 -29.35
C GLU A 177 8.72 8.98 -28.69
N ALA A 178 7.91 8.18 -29.37
CA ALA A 178 6.55 7.86 -28.95
C ALA A 178 6.51 6.96 -27.70
N ASN A 179 7.58 6.23 -27.40
CA ASN A 179 7.67 5.36 -26.23
C ASN A 179 8.53 5.96 -25.13
N ALA A 180 8.55 7.28 -25.00
CA ALA A 180 9.43 8.00 -24.08
C ALA A 180 9.30 7.54 -22.61
N GLY A 181 8.09 7.18 -22.17
CA GLY A 181 7.82 6.73 -20.79
C GLY A 181 8.76 5.62 -20.30
N ARG A 182 9.05 4.59 -21.12
CA ARG A 182 9.96 3.51 -20.71
C ARG A 182 11.44 3.92 -20.65
N MET A 183 11.80 5.07 -21.24
CA MET A 183 13.19 5.50 -21.42
C MET A 183 13.61 6.71 -20.60
N VAL A 184 12.66 7.44 -20.02
CA VAL A 184 12.93 8.70 -19.32
C VAL A 184 14.00 8.58 -18.21
N HIS A 185 14.05 7.45 -17.48
CA HIS A 185 15.09 7.17 -16.49
C HIS A 185 16.48 6.95 -17.11
N ALA A 186 16.54 6.31 -18.28
CA ALA A 186 17.79 6.08 -19.00
C ALA A 186 18.33 7.39 -19.58
N TRP A 187 17.44 8.26 -20.05
CA TRP A 187 17.79 9.62 -20.47
C TRP A 187 18.33 10.46 -19.31
N ALA A 188 17.70 10.39 -18.13
CA ALA A 188 18.21 11.05 -16.93
C ALA A 188 19.64 10.61 -16.57
N ARG A 189 19.95 9.30 -16.65
CA ARG A 189 21.33 8.81 -16.45
C ARG A 189 22.31 9.42 -17.46
N ARG A 190 21.93 9.46 -18.75
CA ARG A 190 22.75 10.05 -19.82
C ARG A 190 22.90 11.57 -19.71
N ALA A 191 21.99 12.22 -18.98
CA ALA A 191 22.02 13.64 -18.66
C ALA A 191 22.92 13.98 -17.45
N GLY A 192 23.53 12.97 -16.81
CA GLY A 192 24.51 13.16 -15.74
C GLY A 192 23.95 12.95 -14.33
N PHE A 193 22.73 12.41 -14.19
CA PHE A 193 22.23 11.97 -12.89
C PHE A 193 22.77 10.56 -12.56
N SER A 194 23.22 10.37 -11.32
CA SER A 194 23.67 9.07 -10.86
C SER A 194 22.47 8.14 -10.59
N ALA A 195 22.66 6.82 -10.65
CA ALA A 195 21.55 5.87 -10.48
C ALA A 195 20.84 5.98 -9.12
N GLN A 196 21.58 6.35 -8.06
CA GLN A 196 21.06 6.57 -6.71
C GLN A 196 20.27 7.88 -6.56
N ASP A 197 20.42 8.81 -7.51
CA ASP A 197 19.74 10.10 -7.50
C ASP A 197 18.48 10.13 -8.35
N ILE A 198 18.15 9.02 -9.02
CA ILE A 198 16.98 8.86 -9.86
C ILE A 198 15.99 7.93 -9.16
N SER A 199 14.84 8.47 -8.80
CA SER A 199 13.67 7.69 -8.40
C SER A 199 12.74 7.57 -9.59
N CYS A 200 12.22 6.36 -9.82
CA CYS A 200 11.30 6.08 -10.93
C CYS A 200 9.94 5.64 -10.37
N SER A 201 8.86 6.14 -10.95
CA SER A 201 7.50 5.68 -10.74
C SER A 201 6.78 5.54 -12.07
N SER A 202 5.54 5.07 -12.04
CA SER A 202 4.67 5.04 -13.20
C SER A 202 3.24 5.37 -12.79
N SER A 203 2.53 6.05 -13.67
CA SER A 203 1.08 6.26 -13.56
C SER A 203 0.39 5.77 -14.82
N THR A 204 -0.93 5.71 -14.77
CA THR A 204 -1.75 5.27 -15.91
C THR A 204 -2.95 6.19 -16.00
N TRP A 205 -3.28 6.60 -17.22
CA TRP A 205 -4.61 7.13 -17.51
C TRP A 205 -5.44 5.99 -18.08
N CYS A 206 -6.65 5.83 -17.57
CA CYS A 206 -7.62 4.83 -18.01
C CYS A 206 -8.95 5.54 -18.22
N TYR A 207 -9.53 5.36 -19.40
CA TYR A 207 -10.82 5.92 -19.77
C TYR A 207 -11.73 4.76 -20.10
N SER A 208 -12.87 4.69 -19.42
CA SER A 208 -13.78 3.53 -19.50
C SER A 208 -15.24 3.90 -19.40
N THR A 209 -15.58 5.12 -19.02
CA THR A 209 -16.98 5.56 -19.01
C THR A 209 -17.43 5.94 -20.42
N PRO A 210 -18.72 5.76 -20.77
CA PRO A 210 -19.23 6.11 -22.09
C PRO A 210 -18.94 7.56 -22.49
N ASP A 211 -19.05 8.50 -21.53
CA ASP A 211 -18.80 9.92 -21.78
C ASP A 211 -17.31 10.21 -22.05
N GLU A 212 -16.40 9.61 -21.27
CA GLU A 212 -14.96 9.73 -21.51
C GLU A 212 -14.58 9.12 -22.86
N ILE A 213 -15.16 7.97 -23.21
CA ILE A 213 -14.86 7.27 -24.44
C ILE A 213 -15.37 8.03 -25.66
N ALA A 214 -16.61 8.50 -25.63
CA ALA A 214 -17.15 9.35 -26.69
C ALA A 214 -16.31 10.62 -26.87
N TRP A 215 -15.89 11.24 -25.76
CA TRP A 215 -15.06 12.43 -25.78
C TRP A 215 -13.66 12.19 -26.36
N TRP A 216 -12.94 11.19 -25.86
CA TRP A 216 -11.56 10.90 -26.28
C TRP A 216 -11.48 10.32 -27.69
N SER A 217 -12.42 9.46 -28.07
CA SER A 217 -12.47 8.91 -29.43
C SER A 217 -12.75 10.00 -30.47
N GLY A 218 -13.70 10.90 -30.19
CA GLY A 218 -13.95 12.08 -31.02
C GLY A 218 -12.72 12.98 -31.10
N LEU A 219 -12.05 13.23 -29.98
CA LEU A 219 -10.82 14.03 -29.92
C LEU A 219 -9.69 13.43 -30.78
N TRP A 220 -9.46 12.12 -30.70
CA TRP A 220 -8.43 11.44 -31.49
C TRP A 220 -8.79 11.37 -32.98
N ALA A 221 -10.07 11.19 -33.31
CA ALA A 221 -10.56 11.30 -34.67
C ALA A 221 -10.28 12.69 -35.25
N ASP A 222 -10.65 13.76 -34.54
CA ASP A 222 -10.44 15.13 -34.99
C ASP A 222 -8.94 15.45 -35.12
N ARG A 223 -8.09 14.98 -34.20
CA ARG A 223 -6.62 15.15 -34.32
C ARG A 223 -6.04 14.45 -35.55
N THR A 224 -6.62 13.32 -35.95
CA THR A 224 -6.14 12.55 -37.10
C THR A 224 -6.35 13.31 -38.41
N VAL A 225 -7.34 14.21 -38.48
CA VAL A 225 -7.70 14.94 -39.71
C VAL A 225 -7.48 16.46 -39.66
N GLU A 226 -7.48 17.10 -38.49
CA GLU A 226 -7.50 18.57 -38.36
C GLU A 226 -6.28 19.15 -37.62
N SER A 227 -5.23 18.37 -37.35
CA SER A 227 -4.06 18.85 -36.60
C SER A 227 -2.77 18.83 -37.40
N ASP A 228 -1.69 19.40 -36.85
CA ASP A 228 -0.34 19.36 -37.45
C ASP A 228 0.13 17.92 -37.72
N PHE A 229 -0.47 16.93 -37.04
CA PHE A 229 -0.32 15.51 -37.33
C PHE A 229 -0.75 15.16 -38.75
N ALA A 230 -1.94 15.63 -39.17
CA ALA A 230 -2.50 15.37 -40.48
C ALA A 230 -1.66 16.05 -41.57
N THR A 231 -1.31 17.31 -41.36
CA THR A 231 -0.43 18.07 -42.26
C THR A 231 0.91 17.35 -42.45
N THR A 232 1.57 16.97 -41.35
CA THR A 232 2.84 16.26 -41.40
C THR A 232 2.71 14.90 -42.09
N ALA A 233 1.66 14.13 -41.78
CA ALA A 233 1.45 12.81 -42.36
C ALA A 233 1.30 12.87 -43.88
N VAL A 234 0.60 13.89 -44.41
CA VAL A 234 0.40 14.10 -45.85
C VAL A 234 1.66 14.66 -46.52
N GLU A 235 2.26 15.71 -45.97
CA GLU A 235 3.43 16.37 -46.57
C GLU A 235 4.66 15.45 -46.60
N ALA A 236 4.84 14.61 -45.57
CA ALA A 236 5.91 13.62 -45.50
C ALA A 236 5.62 12.34 -46.29
N GLY A 237 4.43 12.23 -46.92
CA GLY A 237 4.02 11.05 -47.69
C GLY A 237 3.84 9.78 -46.84
N LEU A 238 3.50 9.94 -45.56
CA LEU A 238 3.30 8.84 -44.61
C LEU A 238 1.87 8.28 -44.64
N ALA A 239 0.90 9.11 -45.01
CA ALA A 239 -0.49 8.75 -45.27
C ALA A 239 -1.12 9.75 -46.27
N THR A 240 -2.16 9.30 -46.97
CA THR A 240 -3.01 10.15 -47.79
C THR A 240 -4.13 10.78 -46.95
N GLU A 241 -4.72 11.89 -47.43
CA GLU A 241 -5.91 12.47 -46.78
C GLU A 241 -7.06 11.46 -46.64
N GLN A 242 -7.17 10.53 -47.59
CA GLN A 242 -8.21 9.51 -47.58
C GLN A 242 -7.97 8.49 -46.45
N GLU A 243 -6.75 7.99 -46.30
CA GLU A 243 -6.37 7.08 -45.20
C GLU A 243 -6.54 7.76 -43.83
N LEU A 244 -6.27 9.07 -43.71
CA LEU A 244 -6.52 9.82 -42.48
C LEU A 244 -8.00 9.92 -42.13
N ARG A 245 -8.87 10.15 -43.13
CA ARG A 245 -10.33 10.16 -42.94
C ARG A 245 -10.84 8.79 -42.49
N GLU A 246 -10.39 7.72 -43.13
CA GLU A 246 -10.74 6.34 -42.76
C GLU A 246 -10.28 6.02 -41.33
N THR A 247 -9.06 6.42 -40.96
CA THR A 247 -8.53 6.24 -39.60
C THR A 247 -9.34 7.03 -38.56
N ALA A 248 -9.80 8.24 -38.89
CA ALA A 248 -10.66 9.02 -38.00
C ALA A 248 -12.05 8.40 -37.84
N GLU A 249 -12.61 7.80 -38.89
CA GLU A 249 -13.88 7.05 -38.81
C GLU A 249 -13.75 5.80 -37.93
N VAL A 250 -12.61 5.10 -37.97
CA VAL A 250 -12.32 3.99 -37.05
C VAL A 250 -12.40 4.45 -35.59
N TRP A 251 -11.80 5.59 -35.25
CA TRP A 251 -11.89 6.15 -33.90
C TRP A 251 -13.34 6.45 -33.50
N ARG A 252 -14.11 7.11 -34.36
CA ARG A 252 -15.53 7.46 -34.08
C ARG A 252 -16.40 6.22 -33.93
N SER A 253 -16.20 5.22 -34.79
CA SER A 253 -16.89 3.93 -34.71
C SER A 253 -16.55 3.18 -33.43
N TRP A 254 -15.27 3.11 -33.09
CA TRP A 254 -14.79 2.46 -31.87
C TRP A 254 -15.33 3.12 -30.61
N GLY A 255 -15.39 4.45 -30.58
CA GLY A 255 -15.95 5.22 -29.48
C GLY A 255 -17.46 5.04 -29.25
N GLY A 256 -18.18 4.52 -30.24
CA GLY A 256 -19.61 4.21 -30.12
C GLY A 256 -19.91 2.86 -29.48
N ARG A 257 -18.88 2.09 -29.08
CA ARG A 257 -19.08 0.74 -28.52
C ARG A 257 -19.30 0.79 -27.01
N GLU A 258 -20.31 0.06 -26.54
CA GLU A 258 -20.73 0.10 -25.13
C GLU A 258 -19.66 -0.44 -24.16
N ASP A 259 -18.82 -1.35 -24.63
CA ASP A 259 -17.73 -1.96 -23.87
C ASP A 259 -16.36 -1.33 -24.17
N ALA A 260 -16.33 -0.19 -24.87
CA ALA A 260 -15.08 0.47 -25.22
C ALA A 260 -14.36 1.04 -23.99
N TRP A 261 -13.07 0.77 -23.88
CA TRP A 261 -12.17 1.42 -22.92
C TRP A 261 -10.75 1.46 -23.47
N PHE A 262 -9.96 2.44 -23.06
CA PHE A 262 -8.53 2.47 -23.39
C PHE A 262 -7.68 3.08 -22.29
N SER A 263 -6.41 2.71 -22.29
CA SER A 263 -5.46 3.07 -21.25
C SER A 263 -4.04 3.15 -21.81
N PHE A 264 -3.20 3.98 -21.21
CA PHE A 264 -1.77 4.06 -21.53
C PHE A 264 -0.95 4.37 -20.28
N LEU A 265 0.25 3.77 -20.24
CA LEU A 265 1.19 3.92 -19.13
C LEU A 265 2.07 5.15 -19.34
N HIS A 266 2.45 5.77 -18.22
CA HIS A 266 3.39 6.87 -18.17
C HIS A 266 4.57 6.51 -17.28
N GLY A 267 5.78 6.81 -17.75
CA GLY A 267 6.98 6.73 -16.93
C GLY A 267 7.29 8.07 -16.28
N GLU A 268 7.64 8.04 -15.01
CA GLU A 268 7.90 9.22 -14.19
C GLU A 268 9.27 9.12 -13.53
N VAL A 269 10.00 10.25 -13.49
CA VAL A 269 11.28 10.34 -12.82
C VAL A 269 11.37 11.56 -11.93
N ILE A 270 12.03 11.37 -10.79
CA ILE A 270 12.50 12.43 -9.90
C ILE A 270 14.00 12.26 -9.77
N CYS A 271 14.73 13.28 -10.20
CA CYS A 271 16.19 13.32 -10.21
C CYS A 271 16.66 14.39 -9.22
N ARG A 272 17.49 14.03 -8.26
CA ARG A 272 18.09 15.00 -7.31
C ARG A 272 19.46 15.45 -7.83
N LYS A 273 19.68 16.76 -7.92
CA LYS A 273 21.01 17.31 -8.26
C LYS A 273 21.90 17.31 -7.01
N ARG A 274 23.04 16.62 -7.01
CA ARG A 274 24.05 16.67 -5.93
C ARG A 274 25.29 17.45 -6.38
N GLU A 275 26.09 17.90 -5.40
CA GLU A 275 27.41 18.48 -5.66
C GLU A 275 28.30 17.50 -6.44
N GLU A 276 28.94 18.01 -7.49
CA GLU A 276 29.99 17.27 -8.19
C GLU A 276 31.25 17.30 -7.32
N LEU A 277 31.56 16.18 -6.66
CA LEU A 277 32.87 15.97 -6.05
C LEU A 277 33.93 16.13 -7.15
N SER A 278 34.75 17.18 -7.04
CA SER A 278 35.80 17.47 -8.02
C SER A 278 36.69 16.24 -8.20
N ARG A 279 36.91 15.84 -9.45
CA ARG A 279 37.88 14.82 -9.86
C ARG A 279 39.30 15.28 -9.55
N ALA A 280 39.67 15.20 -8.29
CA ALA A 280 41.03 15.26 -7.80
C ALA A 280 41.01 14.57 -6.44
N ASP A 281 40.89 13.24 -6.43
CA ASP A 281 41.70 12.41 -5.56
C ASP A 281 41.59 10.93 -5.93
N ASN A 282 42.73 10.29 -5.83
CA ASN A 282 43.10 9.02 -6.43
C ASN A 282 42.35 7.81 -5.83
N VAL A 283 42.02 6.89 -6.72
CA VAL A 283 41.64 5.50 -6.46
C VAL A 283 42.82 4.74 -5.81
N PRO A 284 42.58 3.68 -5.01
CA PRO A 284 43.17 2.40 -5.40
C PRO A 284 42.13 1.33 -5.72
N ARG A 285 42.47 0.61 -6.78
CA ARG A 285 41.73 -0.45 -7.47
C ARG A 285 41.59 -1.71 -6.60
N HIS A 286 40.88 -2.68 -7.18
CA HIS A 286 40.67 -4.09 -6.81
C HIS A 286 39.21 -4.29 -6.35
N VAL A 287 38.33 -5.07 -7.00
CA VAL A 287 38.50 -6.27 -7.81
C VAL A 287 37.29 -6.43 -8.77
N LEU A 288 37.55 -6.80 -10.03
CA LEU A 288 36.57 -7.41 -10.94
C LEU A 288 36.09 -8.74 -10.35
N ILE A 289 34.78 -8.99 -10.26
CA ILE A 289 34.27 -10.36 -10.24
C ILE A 289 33.25 -10.54 -11.36
N LEU A 290 33.68 -11.32 -12.35
CA LEU A 290 32.87 -11.91 -13.41
C LEU A 290 31.81 -12.85 -12.83
N SER A 291 30.63 -12.78 -13.43
CA SER A 291 29.57 -13.79 -13.39
C SER A 291 30.07 -15.14 -13.92
N ILE A 292 30.06 -16.20 -13.10
CA ILE A 292 29.91 -17.61 -13.54
C ILE A 292 29.24 -18.43 -12.40
N HIS A 293 28.07 -19.03 -12.68
CA HIS A 293 27.57 -20.28 -12.05
C HIS A 293 28.22 -21.48 -12.79
N PRO A 294 28.50 -22.67 -12.21
CA PRO A 294 27.46 -23.50 -11.58
C PRO A 294 27.90 -24.61 -10.54
N TYR A 295 26.92 -25.35 -9.99
CA TYR A 295 26.93 -26.71 -9.35
C TYR A 295 27.90 -27.06 -8.17
N GLY A 296 27.38 -27.67 -7.09
CA GLY A 296 28.14 -28.29 -5.96
C GLY A 296 28.78 -29.67 -6.31
N PRO A 297 29.13 -30.60 -5.37
CA PRO A 297 28.93 -30.67 -3.90
C PRO A 297 30.15 -31.23 -3.06
N TYR A 298 29.94 -31.46 -1.73
CA TYR A 298 30.68 -32.30 -0.74
C TYR A 298 31.87 -31.75 0.12
N HIS A 299 31.55 -31.38 1.39
CA HIS A 299 32.00 -31.88 2.74
C HIS A 299 33.43 -32.48 2.96
N PRO A 300 33.96 -32.62 4.22
CA PRO A 300 34.19 -31.70 5.36
C PRO A 300 35.65 -31.77 5.92
N SER A 301 35.96 -30.99 6.99
CA SER A 301 36.91 -31.23 8.13
C SER A 301 37.76 -29.98 8.45
N VAL A 302 38.20 -29.60 9.67
CA VAL A 302 37.72 -29.55 11.07
C VAL A 302 38.93 -29.05 11.91
N TRP A 303 38.68 -28.25 12.97
CA TRP A 303 39.57 -27.61 14.00
C TRP A 303 40.23 -26.25 13.67
N ALA A 304 39.88 -25.11 14.30
CA ALA A 304 39.88 -24.68 15.72
C ALA A 304 41.33 -24.41 16.22
N ILE A 305 41.75 -23.30 16.86
CA ILE A 305 41.26 -22.55 18.03
C ILE A 305 42.02 -21.19 18.09
N PHE A 306 41.33 -20.07 18.36
CA PHE A 306 41.72 -19.09 19.42
C PHE A 306 40.51 -18.18 19.77
N GLN A 307 39.99 -18.39 20.98
CA GLN A 307 39.15 -17.46 21.79
C GLN A 307 40.00 -16.24 22.19
N ARG A 308 39.56 -15.02 22.54
CA ARG A 308 38.34 -14.29 23.03
C ARG A 308 38.76 -12.79 22.91
N ARG A 309 37.95 -11.73 22.71
CA ARG A 309 36.82 -11.17 23.46
C ARG A 309 36.42 -9.86 22.73
N GLU A 310 35.16 -9.69 22.28
CA GLU A 310 34.13 -8.75 22.79
C GLU A 310 34.07 -7.34 22.11
N ASP A 311 32.87 -7.07 21.56
CA ASP A 311 32.14 -5.80 21.32
C ASP A 311 32.40 -4.98 20.02
N LEU A 312 31.51 -5.08 19.00
CA LEU A 312 30.30 -4.26 18.69
C LEU A 312 30.67 -2.85 18.16
N VAL A 313 30.21 -2.35 17.00
CA VAL A 313 28.83 -2.05 16.58
C VAL A 313 28.80 -1.85 15.04
N GLY A 314 27.82 -2.46 14.37
CA GLY A 314 27.47 -2.22 12.96
C GLY A 314 26.52 -1.03 12.80
N PHE A 315 26.71 -0.27 11.73
CA PHE A 315 25.94 0.92 11.36
C PHE A 315 24.48 0.60 11.01
N ASP A 316 23.55 1.17 11.79
CA ASP A 316 22.13 1.33 11.47
C ASP A 316 21.95 2.69 10.74
N HIS A 317 21.31 2.69 9.57
CA HIS A 317 20.87 3.91 8.90
C HIS A 317 19.40 4.15 9.20
N ARG A 318 19.16 4.77 10.35
CA ARG A 318 17.99 5.62 10.60
C ARG A 318 18.55 6.99 10.98
N HIS A 319 18.22 8.06 10.26
CA HIS A 319 17.84 9.35 10.87
C HIS A 319 17.46 10.45 9.84
N PRO A 320 16.64 11.43 10.30
CA PRO A 320 15.99 12.50 9.53
C PRO A 320 16.79 13.82 9.57
N PRO A 321 16.38 14.88 8.84
CA PRO A 321 16.93 16.21 9.02
C PRO A 321 16.00 17.12 9.84
N PHE A 322 16.56 17.85 10.81
CA PHE A 322 15.97 19.05 11.40
C PHE A 322 16.96 20.23 11.33
N LEU A 323 16.42 21.36 10.85
CA LEU A 323 16.75 22.78 11.07
C LEU A 323 18.20 23.28 11.19
N THR A 324 18.54 24.23 10.32
CA THR A 324 19.43 25.35 10.66
C THR A 324 18.84 26.65 10.10
N ALA A 325 18.62 27.62 10.98
CA ALA A 325 18.53 29.03 10.63
C ALA A 325 19.14 29.85 11.78
N THR A 326 20.02 30.79 11.46
CA THR A 326 20.04 32.15 12.05
C THR A 326 21.15 33.01 11.42
N LYS A 327 20.77 34.21 10.97
CA LYS A 327 21.48 35.46 11.26
C LYS A 327 20.60 36.66 10.96
N ASN A 328 20.45 37.53 11.97
CA ASN A 328 19.79 38.84 11.93
C ASN A 328 20.79 39.88 12.45
N LEU A 329 20.89 41.02 11.77
CA LEU A 329 21.41 42.34 12.17
C LEU A 329 20.84 43.29 11.09
N SER A 330 20.26 44.47 11.29
CA SER A 330 19.94 45.35 12.41
C SER A 330 19.00 46.45 11.85
N LEU A 331 18.15 47.07 12.70
CA LEU A 331 17.16 48.11 12.38
C LEU A 331 17.69 49.54 12.59
N GLU A 332 17.16 50.51 11.84
CA GLU A 332 16.72 51.89 12.23
C GLU A 332 16.41 52.70 10.93
N SER A 333 15.51 53.67 10.77
CA SER A 333 14.44 54.39 11.51
C SER A 333 13.54 55.07 10.42
N SER A 334 12.24 55.37 10.54
CA SER A 334 11.63 56.49 11.27
C SER A 334 10.14 56.69 10.84
N ARG A 335 9.43 57.57 11.55
CA ARG A 335 7.98 57.70 11.86
C ARG A 335 7.05 58.29 10.77
N LEU A 336 5.75 57.94 10.79
CA LEU A 336 4.56 58.79 11.12
C LEU A 336 3.20 58.09 10.78
N SER A 337 2.14 58.39 11.56
CA SER A 337 0.82 57.70 11.66
C SER A 337 -0.32 58.32 10.77
N PRO A 338 -1.64 58.02 10.90
CA PRO A 338 -2.41 56.82 11.36
C PRO A 338 -3.66 56.47 10.48
N ARG A 339 -4.20 55.22 10.59
CA ARG A 339 -5.64 54.83 10.82
C ARG A 339 -6.04 53.45 10.22
N SER A 340 -6.43 52.52 11.13
CA SER A 340 -7.32 51.31 11.07
C SER A 340 -7.39 50.39 9.83
N PRO A 341 -7.67 49.06 9.91
CA PRO A 341 -8.19 48.25 11.03
C PRO A 341 -7.31 47.01 11.39
N LYS A 342 -7.75 46.21 12.38
CA LYS A 342 -7.01 45.14 13.09
C LYS A 342 -6.21 44.18 12.16
N LYS A 343 -4.88 44.20 12.27
CA LYS A 343 -3.98 43.15 11.75
C LYS A 343 -3.93 41.98 12.74
N PHE A 344 -4.28 40.78 12.29
CA PHE A 344 -3.80 39.55 12.89
C PHE A 344 -2.32 39.39 12.51
N THR A 345 -1.42 39.79 13.41
CA THR A 345 -0.01 39.37 13.33
C THR A 345 0.07 37.89 13.66
N MET A 346 0.58 37.05 12.74
CA MET A 346 1.07 35.71 13.08
C MET A 346 2.13 35.86 14.17
N GLY A 347 1.75 35.55 15.40
CA GLY A 347 2.69 35.43 16.50
C GLY A 347 3.67 34.31 16.18
N ARG A 348 4.96 34.53 16.52
CA ARG A 348 6.00 33.50 16.60
C ARG A 348 5.37 32.20 17.14
N LEU A 349 5.36 31.13 16.34
CA LEU A 349 4.64 29.87 16.65
C LEU A 349 5.04 29.24 17.98
N LEU A 350 6.22 29.61 18.53
CA LEU A 350 6.67 29.26 19.86
C LEU A 350 7.19 30.52 20.57
N THR A 351 6.83 30.67 21.84
CA THR A 351 7.46 31.66 22.73
C THR A 351 8.94 31.35 22.91
N GLY A 352 9.79 32.33 23.23
CA GLY A 352 11.24 32.11 23.40
C GLY A 352 11.55 30.97 24.38
N ARG A 353 10.79 30.89 25.46
CA ARG A 353 10.87 29.81 26.44
C ARG A 353 10.52 28.43 25.85
N GLN A 354 9.51 28.34 24.99
CA GLN A 354 9.13 27.08 24.34
C GLN A 354 10.16 26.63 23.29
N ALA A 355 10.79 27.57 22.59
CA ALA A 355 11.89 27.26 21.68
C ALA A 355 13.11 26.73 22.45
N ASP A 356 13.44 27.34 23.59
CA ASP A 356 14.54 26.88 24.45
C ASP A 356 14.28 25.50 25.05
N GLU A 357 13.05 25.23 25.51
CA GLU A 357 12.65 23.89 25.99
C GLU A 357 12.69 22.85 24.86
N LEU A 358 12.29 23.22 23.64
CA LEU A 358 12.36 22.35 22.46
C LEU A 358 13.82 22.01 22.12
N HIS A 359 14.70 23.01 22.06
CA HIS A 359 16.13 22.82 21.78
C HIS A 359 16.79 21.92 22.84
N LYS A 360 16.49 22.14 24.12
CA LYS A 360 16.97 21.31 25.23
C LYS A 360 16.48 19.87 25.11
N SER A 361 15.22 19.66 24.72
CA SER A 361 14.68 18.32 24.47
C SER A 361 15.29 17.62 23.26
N LEU A 362 15.58 18.34 22.18
CA LEU A 362 16.19 17.78 20.98
C LEU A 362 17.61 17.28 21.27
N ILE A 363 18.38 18.09 22.00
CA ILE A 363 19.75 17.73 22.40
C ILE A 363 19.75 16.55 23.37
N ALA A 364 18.86 16.54 24.37
CA ALA A 364 18.73 15.42 25.31
C ALA A 364 18.37 14.11 24.60
N TYR A 365 17.40 14.16 23.67
CA TYR A 365 16.97 13.02 22.87
C TYR A 365 18.12 12.46 22.01
N LEU A 366 18.88 13.32 21.35
CA LEU A 366 20.02 12.90 20.52
C LEU A 366 21.13 12.26 21.35
N GLN A 367 21.39 12.76 22.56
CA GLN A 367 22.37 12.14 23.46
C GLN A 367 21.93 10.77 23.98
N ALA A 368 20.66 10.63 24.35
CA ALA A 368 20.08 9.36 24.80
C ALA A 368 20.11 8.26 23.74
N ASN A 369 19.99 8.65 22.47
CA ASN A 369 20.07 7.74 21.32
C ASN A 369 21.50 7.55 20.78
N ASN A 370 22.53 7.81 21.60
CA ASN A 370 23.95 7.65 21.28
C ASN A 370 24.46 8.49 20.08
N MET A 371 23.77 9.56 19.69
CA MET A 371 24.19 10.46 18.60
C MET A 371 25.01 11.66 19.11
N GLN A 372 26.11 11.38 19.81
CA GLN A 372 26.87 12.43 20.51
C GLN A 372 27.48 13.49 19.59
N GLY A 373 27.93 13.11 18.37
CA GLY A 373 28.49 14.04 17.40
C GLY A 373 27.47 15.06 16.88
N THR A 374 26.24 14.60 16.60
CA THR A 374 25.14 15.47 16.16
C THR A 374 24.62 16.37 17.28
N ALA A 375 24.56 15.84 18.51
CA ALA A 375 24.19 16.64 19.68
C ALA A 375 25.23 17.75 19.96
N ALA A 376 26.53 17.47 19.78
CA ALA A 376 27.60 18.44 19.94
C ALA A 376 27.57 19.54 18.87
N ALA A 377 27.32 19.17 17.60
CA ALA A 377 27.14 20.13 16.51
C ALA A 377 25.95 21.05 16.76
N LEU A 378 24.79 20.49 17.12
CA LEU A 378 23.57 21.26 17.41
C LEU A 378 23.74 22.17 18.64
N ARG A 379 24.48 21.73 19.68
CA ARG A 379 24.84 22.58 20.83
C ARG A 379 25.70 23.77 20.45
N SER A 380 26.69 23.54 19.59
CA SER A 380 27.61 24.59 19.12
C SER A 380 26.87 25.62 18.27
N GLU A 381 25.94 25.19 17.41
CA GLU A 381 25.12 26.09 16.58
C GLU A 381 24.12 26.91 17.41
N LEU A 382 23.62 26.36 18.50
CA LEU A 382 22.66 27.04 19.40
C LEU A 382 23.33 27.86 20.52
N GLY A 383 24.66 27.85 20.62
CA GLY A 383 25.41 28.66 21.59
C GLY A 383 25.17 28.28 23.06
N LEU A 384 24.92 27.00 23.36
CA LEU A 384 24.67 26.51 24.72
C LEU A 384 25.99 26.04 25.37
N GLU A 385 26.58 26.85 26.24
CA GLU A 385 27.80 26.51 26.98
C GLU A 385 27.59 25.34 27.97
N GLU A 386 28.65 24.54 28.26
CA GLU A 386 28.60 23.36 29.15
C GLU A 386 28.02 23.65 30.54
N GLN A 387 28.13 24.89 31.03
CA GLN A 387 27.59 25.30 32.33
C GLN A 387 26.04 25.35 32.37
N ASN A 388 25.37 25.35 31.21
CA ASN A 388 23.91 25.54 31.09
C ASN A 388 23.13 24.26 30.72
N PHE A 389 23.81 23.13 30.55
CA PHE A 389 23.18 21.86 30.18
C PHE A 389 23.90 20.69 30.87
N ASP A 390 23.60 20.49 32.14
CA ASP A 390 24.14 19.42 32.97
C ASP A 390 23.45 18.05 32.73
N ALA A 391 24.01 17.00 33.32
CA ALA A 391 23.47 15.64 33.22
C ALA A 391 22.04 15.52 33.79
N GLU A 392 21.69 16.36 34.77
CA GLU A 392 20.36 16.40 35.39
C GLU A 392 19.31 17.00 34.44
N THR A 393 19.66 18.06 33.71
CA THR A 393 18.81 18.68 32.67
C THR A 393 18.65 17.74 31.47
N THR A 394 19.68 16.98 31.11
CA THR A 394 19.61 15.97 30.04
C THR A 394 18.55 14.92 30.34
N THR A 395 18.58 14.37 31.56
CA THR A 395 17.62 13.34 32.02
C THR A 395 16.18 13.87 32.07
N LYS A 396 15.99 15.16 32.40
CA LYS A 396 14.67 15.79 32.48
C LYS A 396 13.97 15.94 31.13
N TYR A 397 14.74 16.18 30.06
CA TYR A 397 14.17 16.52 28.74
C TYR A 397 14.22 15.38 27.70
N GLU A 398 14.86 14.25 28.03
CA GLU A 398 15.04 13.08 27.16
C GLU A 398 13.72 12.51 26.61
N SER A 399 12.67 12.41 27.43
CA SER A 399 11.37 11.81 27.04
C SER A 399 10.30 12.82 26.61
N LEU A 400 10.61 14.12 26.58
CA LEU A 400 9.61 15.17 26.40
C LEU A 400 9.10 15.26 24.94
N LEU A 401 9.98 15.04 23.96
CA LEU A 401 9.65 15.04 22.53
C LEU A 401 8.71 13.89 22.18
N GLU A 402 9.01 12.69 22.67
CA GLU A 402 8.18 11.51 22.44
C GLU A 402 6.78 11.70 23.03
N LYS A 403 6.67 12.19 24.27
CA LYS A 403 5.39 12.46 24.93
C LYS A 403 4.55 13.54 24.23
N LYS A 404 5.17 14.61 23.72
CA LYS A 404 4.44 15.66 22.99
C LYS A 404 4.00 15.20 21.60
N TRP A 405 4.82 14.40 20.92
CA TRP A 405 4.47 13.85 19.62
C TRP A 405 3.29 12.88 19.72
N THR A 406 3.31 11.94 20.68
CA THR A 406 2.20 11.01 20.90
C THR A 406 0.90 11.74 21.26
N SER A 407 0.97 12.79 22.07
CA SER A 407 -0.19 13.61 22.39
C SER A 407 -0.77 14.35 21.18
N THR A 408 0.08 14.82 20.26
CA THR A 408 -0.38 15.58 19.07
C THR A 408 -1.04 14.66 18.04
N VAL A 409 -0.48 13.45 17.86
CA VAL A 409 -1.07 12.41 17.01
C VAL A 409 -2.46 12.02 17.54
N LEU A 410 -2.60 11.79 18.84
CA LEU A 410 -3.89 11.47 19.46
C LEU A 410 -4.94 12.59 19.30
N ASP A 411 -4.54 13.87 19.40
CA ASP A 411 -5.45 15.02 19.20
C ASP A 411 -5.93 15.10 17.73
N LEU A 412 -5.02 14.85 16.78
CA LEU A 412 -5.37 14.81 15.35
C LEU A 412 -6.28 13.64 15.00
N GLU A 413 -6.04 12.46 15.56
CA GLU A 413 -6.92 11.30 15.40
C GLU A 413 -8.33 11.59 15.96
N SER A 414 -8.41 12.23 17.13
CA SER A 414 -9.68 12.67 17.73
C SER A 414 -10.42 13.69 16.87
N ARG A 415 -9.72 14.69 16.32
CA ARG A 415 -10.30 15.69 15.42
C ARG A 415 -10.78 15.08 14.11
N ASN A 416 -10.04 14.13 13.55
CA ASN A 416 -10.43 13.44 12.32
C ASN A 416 -11.71 12.61 12.54
N ALA A 417 -11.82 11.91 13.67
CA ALA A 417 -13.04 11.21 14.06
C ALA A 417 -14.24 12.18 14.26
N THR A 418 -13.99 13.38 14.80
CA THR A 418 -15.02 14.41 14.98
C THR A 418 -15.51 14.94 13.62
N LEU A 419 -14.59 15.27 12.70
CA LEU A 419 -14.93 15.74 11.36
C LEU A 419 -15.66 14.68 10.52
N GLN A 420 -15.29 13.41 10.66
CA GLN A 420 -16.03 12.30 10.06
C GLN A 420 -17.48 12.24 10.58
N SER A 421 -17.69 12.44 11.89
CA SER A 421 -19.04 12.49 12.47
C SER A 421 -19.87 13.69 11.99
N GLU A 422 -19.24 14.85 11.79
CA GLU A 422 -19.91 16.05 11.26
C GLU A 422 -20.30 15.89 9.78
N LEU A 423 -19.48 15.19 9.00
CA LEU A 423 -19.75 14.86 7.60
C LEU A 423 -20.95 13.91 7.47
N GLU A 424 -21.04 12.91 8.35
CA GLU A 424 -22.17 11.97 8.42
C GLU A 424 -23.49 12.68 8.76
N LEU A 425 -23.44 13.76 9.54
CA LEU A 425 -24.61 14.56 9.92
C LEU A 425 -25.12 15.48 8.80
N CYS A 426 -24.29 15.79 7.79
CA CYS A 426 -24.61 16.79 6.76
C CYS A 426 -25.21 16.22 5.44
N ALA A 427 -25.31 14.88 5.27
CA ALA A 427 -25.81 14.26 4.03
C ALA A 427 -27.35 14.05 4.03
N PRO A 428 -28.16 14.73 3.19
CA PRO A 428 -29.63 14.70 3.29
C PRO A 428 -30.36 13.50 2.66
N SER A 429 -29.70 12.36 2.43
CA SER A 429 -30.35 11.15 1.88
C SER A 429 -30.40 9.95 2.84
N ALA A 430 -30.03 10.13 4.11
CA ALA A 430 -29.98 9.07 5.10
C ALA A 430 -31.34 8.82 5.80
N SER A 431 -32.36 8.39 5.06
CA SER A 431 -33.52 7.73 5.70
C SER A 431 -33.25 6.23 5.81
N SER A 432 -32.99 5.78 7.04
CA SER A 432 -32.85 4.38 7.51
C SER A 432 -31.46 3.73 7.59
N LYS A 433 -30.39 4.49 7.83
CA LYS A 433 -29.17 3.91 8.44
C LYS A 433 -29.39 3.73 9.95
N ARG A 434 -30.07 2.66 10.35
CA ARG A 434 -29.98 2.19 11.75
C ARG A 434 -28.52 1.78 11.96
N VAL A 435 -27.77 2.56 12.74
CA VAL A 435 -26.49 2.13 13.31
C VAL A 435 -26.74 0.83 14.04
N GLN A 436 -26.46 -0.30 13.39
CA GLN A 436 -26.68 -1.62 13.97
C GLN A 436 -25.56 -1.87 14.99
N ASP A 437 -25.94 -2.26 16.21
CA ASP A 437 -24.99 -2.60 17.27
C ASP A 437 -23.97 -3.65 16.76
N PRO A 438 -22.66 -3.35 16.76
CA PRO A 438 -21.60 -4.24 16.28
C PRO A 438 -21.61 -5.63 16.92
N VAL A 439 -22.10 -5.75 18.16
CA VAL A 439 -22.19 -7.04 18.87
C VAL A 439 -23.27 -7.95 18.28
N THR A 440 -24.27 -7.36 17.64
CA THR A 440 -25.42 -8.06 17.03
C THR A 440 -25.39 -8.07 15.51
N TRP A 441 -24.32 -7.55 14.91
CA TRP A 441 -24.20 -7.47 13.47
C TRP A 441 -24.09 -8.87 12.86
N LEU A 442 -24.85 -9.09 11.78
CA LEU A 442 -24.80 -10.32 11.00
C LEU A 442 -24.82 -9.93 9.51
N PRO A 443 -24.06 -10.64 8.66
CA PRO A 443 -23.99 -10.34 7.23
C PRO A 443 -25.38 -10.39 6.59
N ARG A 444 -25.64 -9.54 5.61
CA ARG A 444 -26.93 -9.45 4.91
C ARG A 444 -26.70 -9.47 3.40
N SER A 445 -27.68 -9.97 2.65
CA SER A 445 -27.71 -9.82 1.19
C SER A 445 -28.31 -8.45 0.80
N PRO A 446 -27.85 -7.79 -0.27
CA PRO A 446 -26.71 -8.18 -1.12
C PRO A 446 -25.35 -7.93 -0.41
N PRO A 447 -24.28 -8.63 -0.83
CA PRO A 447 -22.92 -8.29 -0.38
C PRO A 447 -22.60 -6.82 -0.70
N HIS A 448 -21.65 -6.25 0.04
CA HIS A 448 -21.15 -4.90 -0.20
C HIS A 448 -20.39 -4.84 -1.54
N HIS A 449 -19.49 -5.80 -1.78
CA HIS A 449 -18.76 -5.96 -3.05
C HIS A 449 -18.78 -7.41 -3.53
N SER A 450 -18.78 -7.60 -4.86
CA SER A 450 -18.48 -8.86 -5.55
C SER A 450 -17.19 -8.64 -6.35
N LEU A 451 -16.13 -9.36 -6.00
CA LEU A 451 -14.79 -9.18 -6.56
C LEU A 451 -14.45 -10.37 -7.47
N GLU A 452 -14.33 -10.10 -8.76
CA GLU A 452 -14.21 -11.12 -9.80
C GLU A 452 -12.97 -10.85 -10.65
N SER A 453 -11.95 -11.69 -10.51
CA SER A 453 -10.70 -11.59 -11.28
C SER A 453 -9.89 -12.89 -11.28
N HIS A 454 -10.10 -13.76 -10.28
CA HIS A 454 -9.56 -15.11 -10.33
C HIS A 454 -10.18 -15.88 -11.50
N ARG A 455 -9.40 -16.80 -12.07
CA ARG A 455 -9.84 -17.60 -13.22
C ARG A 455 -10.40 -18.97 -12.82
N GLU A 456 -10.15 -19.35 -11.58
CA GLU A 456 -10.50 -20.64 -11.00
C GLU A 456 -10.92 -20.43 -9.53
N THR A 457 -11.40 -21.50 -8.90
CA THR A 457 -11.84 -21.56 -7.50
C THR A 457 -10.98 -20.72 -6.56
N VAL A 458 -11.61 -19.82 -5.81
CA VAL A 458 -10.96 -19.16 -4.68
C VAL A 458 -10.98 -20.12 -3.50
N ASN A 459 -9.83 -20.41 -2.91
CA ASN A 459 -9.70 -21.40 -1.84
C ASN A 459 -9.64 -20.80 -0.45
N CYS A 460 -9.17 -19.56 -0.35
CA CYS A 460 -8.80 -18.96 0.93
C CYS A 460 -8.79 -17.43 0.83
N VAL A 461 -9.01 -16.80 1.98
CA VAL A 461 -8.93 -15.34 2.14
C VAL A 461 -8.28 -14.95 3.45
N ALA A 462 -7.56 -13.84 3.46
CA ALA A 462 -6.95 -13.26 4.66
C ALA A 462 -7.04 -11.73 4.64
N PHE A 463 -7.66 -11.15 5.66
CA PHE A 463 -7.61 -9.71 5.91
C PHE A 463 -6.26 -9.30 6.47
N HIS A 464 -5.74 -8.18 5.97
CA HIS A 464 -4.62 -7.49 6.58
C HIS A 464 -5.04 -6.92 7.96
N PRO A 465 -4.20 -7.03 9.02
CA PRO A 465 -4.57 -6.64 10.37
C PRO A 465 -4.68 -5.13 10.61
N VAL A 466 -4.07 -4.32 9.72
CA VAL A 466 -4.04 -2.85 9.84
C VAL A 466 -4.86 -2.20 8.71
N PHE A 467 -4.38 -2.30 7.47
CA PHE A 467 -4.99 -1.72 6.26
C PHE A 467 -6.29 -2.39 5.80
N SER A 468 -7.03 -1.70 4.91
CA SER A 468 -8.23 -2.15 4.19
C SER A 468 -7.96 -3.22 3.12
N SER A 469 -6.80 -3.89 3.16
CA SER A 469 -6.43 -4.90 2.18
C SER A 469 -6.87 -6.31 2.58
N ILE A 470 -7.27 -7.11 1.61
CA ILE A 470 -7.57 -8.54 1.73
C ILE A 470 -6.81 -9.33 0.66
N ALA A 471 -6.21 -10.46 1.05
CA ALA A 471 -5.58 -11.40 0.14
C ALA A 471 -6.53 -12.57 -0.17
N SER A 472 -6.56 -13.03 -1.40
CA SER A 472 -7.25 -14.26 -1.83
C SER A 472 -6.31 -15.19 -2.59
N GLY A 473 -6.36 -16.49 -2.32
CA GLY A 473 -5.59 -17.51 -3.05
C GLY A 473 -6.49 -18.44 -3.85
N SER A 474 -6.07 -18.84 -5.04
CA SER A 474 -6.88 -19.62 -5.99
C SER A 474 -6.15 -20.82 -6.59
N ASP A 475 -6.94 -21.72 -7.17
CA ASP A 475 -6.47 -22.82 -8.03
C ASP A 475 -5.74 -22.31 -9.29
N ASP A 476 -5.94 -21.04 -9.68
CA ASP A 476 -5.21 -20.38 -10.78
C ASP A 476 -3.73 -20.09 -10.46
N CYS A 477 -3.24 -20.58 -9.32
CA CYS A 477 -1.87 -20.46 -8.81
C CYS A 477 -1.45 -19.03 -8.40
N THR A 478 -2.40 -18.09 -8.36
CA THR A 478 -2.16 -16.70 -7.97
C THR A 478 -2.68 -16.39 -6.57
N VAL A 479 -2.06 -15.38 -5.97
CA VAL A 479 -2.64 -14.64 -4.84
C VAL A 479 -3.02 -13.26 -5.34
N LYS A 480 -4.23 -12.80 -5.08
CA LYS A 480 -4.67 -11.43 -5.40
C LYS A 480 -4.85 -10.63 -4.12
N ILE A 481 -4.47 -9.36 -4.16
CA ILE A 481 -4.65 -8.39 -3.09
C ILE A 481 -5.70 -7.39 -3.56
N TRP A 482 -6.67 -7.13 -2.71
CA TRP A 482 -7.81 -6.28 -2.98
C TRP A 482 -7.95 -5.27 -1.86
N ASP A 483 -8.45 -4.09 -2.19
CA ASP A 483 -9.01 -3.20 -1.18
C ASP A 483 -10.48 -3.61 -0.97
N TRP A 484 -10.84 -4.05 0.24
CA TRP A 484 -12.21 -4.49 0.53
C TRP A 484 -13.18 -3.34 0.82
N GLU A 485 -12.68 -2.12 1.04
CA GLU A 485 -13.47 -0.92 1.28
C GLU A 485 -13.94 -0.33 -0.06
N PHE A 486 -13.04 -0.20 -1.03
CA PHE A 486 -13.35 0.32 -2.37
C PHE A 486 -13.75 -0.77 -3.38
N GLY A 487 -13.40 -2.04 -3.11
CA GLY A 487 -13.71 -3.16 -3.99
C GLY A 487 -12.79 -3.25 -5.21
N GLU A 488 -11.56 -2.75 -5.10
CA GLU A 488 -10.60 -2.68 -6.20
C GLU A 488 -9.52 -3.76 -6.08
N LEU A 489 -9.05 -4.25 -7.23
CA LEU A 489 -7.89 -5.15 -7.28
C LEU A 489 -6.59 -4.33 -7.20
N GLU A 490 -5.90 -4.38 -6.07
CA GLU A 490 -4.62 -3.70 -5.87
C GLU A 490 -3.46 -4.41 -6.59
N ARG A 491 -3.42 -5.75 -6.50
CA ARG A 491 -2.27 -6.52 -7.01
C ARG A 491 -2.63 -7.96 -7.37
N THR A 492 -1.98 -8.48 -8.41
CA THR A 492 -1.95 -9.92 -8.70
C THR A 492 -0.52 -10.45 -8.52
N ILE A 493 -0.34 -11.39 -7.60
CA ILE A 493 0.93 -12.03 -7.27
C ILE A 493 0.96 -13.40 -7.95
N LYS A 494 1.91 -13.59 -8.87
CA LYS A 494 2.24 -14.91 -9.43
C LYS A 494 2.95 -15.73 -8.37
N SER A 495 2.17 -16.45 -7.58
CA SER A 495 2.61 -16.93 -6.27
C SER A 495 3.31 -18.30 -6.32
N HIS A 496 2.65 -19.29 -6.92
CA HIS A 496 2.98 -20.71 -6.81
C HIS A 496 2.89 -21.40 -8.17
N THR A 497 3.36 -22.64 -8.27
CA THR A 497 3.27 -23.43 -9.51
C THR A 497 2.05 -24.35 -9.56
N ARG A 498 1.32 -24.45 -8.44
CA ARG A 498 0.06 -25.18 -8.31
C ARG A 498 -0.91 -24.39 -7.41
N ALA A 499 -2.13 -24.89 -7.29
CA ALA A 499 -3.21 -24.31 -6.48
C ALA A 499 -2.74 -23.75 -5.13
N VAL A 500 -3.08 -22.49 -4.87
CA VAL A 500 -2.87 -21.85 -3.57
C VAL A 500 -3.99 -22.32 -2.65
N ARG A 501 -3.62 -23.03 -1.59
CA ARG A 501 -4.57 -23.71 -0.70
C ARG A 501 -4.97 -22.85 0.49
N ASP A 502 -4.08 -21.99 0.96
CA ASP A 502 -4.33 -21.13 2.11
C ASP A 502 -3.42 -19.90 2.09
N VAL A 503 -3.90 -18.81 2.71
CA VAL A 503 -3.17 -17.56 2.90
C VAL A 503 -3.43 -17.02 4.30
N ASP A 504 -2.45 -16.34 4.89
CA ASP A 504 -2.62 -15.70 6.20
C ASP A 504 -1.73 -14.46 6.33
N PHE A 505 -2.23 -13.43 7.02
CA PHE A 505 -1.44 -12.26 7.41
C PHE A 505 -1.06 -12.33 8.88
N GLY A 506 0.20 -12.06 9.18
CA GLY A 506 0.73 -12.05 10.55
C GLY A 506 2.23 -11.74 10.55
N GLY A 507 2.99 -12.22 11.53
CA GLY A 507 4.44 -12.00 11.60
C GLY A 507 4.86 -11.23 12.86
N PRO A 508 6.12 -10.75 12.90
CA PRO A 508 6.65 -10.01 14.05
C PRO A 508 5.86 -8.74 14.35
N LYS A 509 5.86 -8.34 15.62
CA LYS A 509 5.29 -7.04 16.02
C LYS A 509 5.97 -5.93 15.21
N GLY A 510 5.17 -5.18 14.44
CA GLY A 510 5.64 -4.08 13.60
C GLY A 510 6.04 -4.46 12.17
N ALA A 511 6.02 -5.74 11.80
CA ALA A 511 6.29 -6.21 10.44
C ALA A 511 5.27 -7.26 10.02
N VAL A 512 4.22 -6.82 9.32
CA VAL A 512 3.19 -7.73 8.79
C VAL A 512 3.74 -8.39 7.53
N LEU A 513 3.68 -9.72 7.50
CA LEU A 513 3.99 -10.57 6.37
C LEU A 513 2.72 -11.27 5.89
N LEU A 514 2.71 -11.63 4.62
CA LEU A 514 1.74 -12.54 4.03
C LEU A 514 2.40 -13.91 3.84
N ALA A 515 1.76 -14.96 4.35
CA ALA A 515 2.13 -16.34 4.05
C ALA A 515 1.13 -16.95 3.06
N SER A 516 1.63 -17.71 2.09
CA SER A 516 0.80 -18.54 1.21
C SER A 516 1.32 -19.97 1.18
N CYS A 517 0.45 -20.96 1.09
CA CYS A 517 0.84 -22.35 0.90
C CYS A 517 0.11 -23.00 -0.28
N SER A 518 0.71 -24.03 -0.87
CA SER A 518 0.25 -24.58 -2.13
C SER A 518 0.37 -26.11 -2.22
N SER A 519 -0.35 -26.67 -3.19
CA SER A 519 -0.17 -28.03 -3.67
C SER A 519 1.17 -28.30 -4.36
N ASP A 520 2.01 -27.27 -4.54
CA ASP A 520 3.40 -27.37 -5.00
C ASP A 520 4.41 -27.73 -3.90
N LEU A 521 3.91 -28.07 -2.70
CA LEU A 521 4.69 -28.48 -1.52
C LEU A 521 5.45 -27.33 -0.83
N THR A 522 5.26 -26.09 -1.28
CA THR A 522 5.98 -24.93 -0.74
C THR A 522 5.07 -23.99 0.05
N ILE A 523 5.68 -23.30 1.00
CA ILE A 523 5.12 -22.13 1.66
C ILE A 523 5.95 -20.93 1.23
N LYS A 524 5.31 -19.83 0.85
CA LYS A 524 6.00 -18.60 0.47
C LYS A 524 5.64 -17.48 1.43
N LEU A 525 6.65 -16.71 1.81
CA LEU A 525 6.48 -15.48 2.59
C LEU A 525 6.67 -14.29 1.67
N TRP A 526 5.76 -13.33 1.79
CA TRP A 526 5.71 -12.12 1.00
C TRP A 526 5.70 -10.92 1.95
N ASP A 527 6.44 -9.87 1.58
CA ASP A 527 6.50 -8.64 2.36
C ASP A 527 5.65 -7.55 1.70
N PRO A 528 4.47 -7.19 2.27
CA PRO A 528 3.64 -6.09 1.79
C PRO A 528 4.40 -4.75 1.71
N ALA A 529 5.31 -4.46 2.63
CA ALA A 529 6.08 -3.20 2.65
C ALA A 529 7.11 -3.14 1.51
N ALA A 530 7.58 -4.29 1.04
CA ALA A 530 8.45 -4.43 -0.13
C ALA A 530 7.67 -4.78 -1.40
N GLY A 531 6.41 -4.34 -1.53
CA GLY A 531 5.61 -4.55 -2.73
C GLY A 531 5.20 -6.01 -2.98
N TYR A 532 5.02 -6.78 -1.91
CA TYR A 532 4.74 -8.22 -1.95
C TYR A 532 5.83 -9.03 -2.66
N ASN A 533 7.09 -8.64 -2.51
CA ASN A 533 8.21 -9.46 -2.97
C ASN A 533 8.31 -10.77 -2.17
N ASN A 534 8.68 -11.87 -2.83
CA ASN A 534 8.93 -13.13 -2.14
C ASN A 534 10.23 -13.00 -1.34
N ILE A 535 10.11 -12.92 -0.01
CA ILE A 535 11.28 -12.86 0.88
C ILE A 535 11.82 -14.26 1.17
N ARG A 536 10.96 -15.28 1.07
CA ARG A 536 11.34 -16.65 1.40
C ARG A 536 10.42 -17.69 0.79
N THR A 537 11.00 -18.84 0.45
CA THR A 537 10.28 -20.07 0.13
C THR A 537 10.69 -21.16 1.12
N LEU A 538 9.74 -21.68 1.90
CA LEU A 538 9.91 -22.76 2.86
C LEU A 538 9.57 -24.09 2.18
N GLN A 539 10.50 -25.03 2.24
CA GLN A 539 10.36 -26.38 1.70
C GLN A 539 10.57 -27.40 2.81
N GLY A 540 9.84 -28.51 2.75
CA GLY A 540 10.02 -29.62 3.70
C GLY A 540 8.79 -30.47 3.97
N HIS A 541 7.61 -30.10 3.47
CA HIS A 541 6.46 -31.01 3.39
C HIS A 541 6.60 -31.94 2.18
N GLU A 542 6.06 -33.15 2.29
CA GLU A 542 6.15 -34.19 1.25
C GLU A 542 4.87 -34.32 0.41
N HIS A 543 3.82 -33.59 0.79
CA HIS A 543 2.56 -33.55 0.07
C HIS A 543 1.95 -32.14 0.10
N SER A 544 0.86 -31.95 -0.64
CA SER A 544 0.09 -30.71 -0.71
C SER A 544 -0.18 -30.14 0.68
N ILE A 545 0.19 -28.87 0.86
CA ILE A 545 -0.04 -28.12 2.09
C ILE A 545 -1.46 -27.57 2.02
N SER A 546 -2.25 -27.84 3.05
CA SER A 546 -3.68 -27.53 3.10
C SER A 546 -3.98 -26.24 3.86
N ALA A 547 -3.19 -25.92 4.89
CA ALA A 547 -3.38 -24.75 5.72
C ALA A 547 -2.07 -24.14 6.20
N VAL A 548 -2.07 -22.81 6.40
CA VAL A 548 -0.95 -22.04 6.94
C VAL A 548 -1.47 -20.93 7.85
N ARG A 549 -0.90 -20.79 9.05
CA ARG A 549 -1.30 -19.74 10.01
C ARG A 549 -0.10 -19.16 10.74
N PHE A 550 -0.09 -17.85 10.96
CA PHE A 550 0.83 -17.26 11.92
C PHE A 550 0.39 -17.59 13.34
N ILE A 551 1.36 -17.96 14.18
CA ILE A 551 1.12 -18.12 15.62
C ILE A 551 1.12 -16.71 16.22
N PRO A 552 0.06 -16.27 16.92
CA PRO A 552 0.01 -14.93 17.50
C PRO A 552 1.22 -14.67 18.41
N PRO A 553 1.85 -13.48 18.33
CA PRO A 553 3.01 -13.14 19.14
C PRO A 553 2.58 -12.86 20.59
N SER A 554 2.30 -13.92 21.35
CA SER A 554 2.25 -13.83 22.80
C SER A 554 3.66 -13.74 23.37
N SER A 555 3.78 -13.29 24.62
CA SER A 555 5.04 -13.17 25.36
C SER A 555 5.68 -14.54 25.62
N GLY A 556 6.21 -15.18 24.59
CA GLY A 556 6.71 -16.54 24.65
C GLY A 556 7.67 -16.94 23.52
N LYS A 557 8.19 -18.15 23.65
CA LYS A 557 9.23 -18.79 22.82
C LYS A 557 8.90 -18.89 21.32
N TYR A 558 7.64 -18.71 20.93
CA TYR A 558 7.12 -18.87 19.56
C TYR A 558 6.80 -17.52 18.87
N ALA A 559 7.37 -16.41 19.36
CA ALA A 559 7.32 -15.15 18.64
C ALA A 559 7.88 -15.33 17.22
N ASN A 560 7.14 -14.89 16.21
CA ASN A 560 7.51 -14.98 14.78
C ASN A 560 7.50 -16.40 14.21
N MET A 561 6.60 -17.27 14.70
CA MET A 561 6.45 -18.61 14.15
C MET A 561 5.21 -18.75 13.26
N LEU A 562 5.34 -19.60 12.26
CA LEU A 562 4.30 -20.00 11.33
C LEU A 562 4.03 -21.49 11.53
N VAL A 563 2.77 -21.89 11.38
CA VAL A 563 2.39 -23.31 11.38
C VAL A 563 1.76 -23.69 10.05
N SER A 564 2.03 -24.91 9.59
CA SER A 564 1.41 -25.48 8.39
C SER A 564 0.92 -26.90 8.61
N ALA A 565 -0.11 -27.27 7.86
CA ALA A 565 -0.71 -28.60 7.85
C ALA A 565 -0.67 -29.18 6.42
N SER A 566 -0.47 -30.50 6.28
CA SER A 566 -0.27 -31.12 4.97
C SER A 566 -0.90 -32.51 4.84
N GLY A 567 -0.99 -32.97 3.58
CA GLY A 567 -1.36 -34.33 3.20
C GLY A 567 -0.33 -35.39 3.56
N ASP A 568 0.87 -34.97 3.97
CA ASP A 568 1.91 -35.85 4.52
C ASP A 568 1.63 -36.27 5.98
N GLN A 569 0.42 -35.95 6.48
CA GLN A 569 -0.08 -36.27 7.83
C GLN A 569 0.60 -35.49 8.96
N ASN A 570 1.53 -34.58 8.62
CA ASN A 570 2.29 -33.83 9.59
C ASN A 570 1.80 -32.37 9.69
N ILE A 571 2.07 -31.80 10.85
CA ILE A 571 2.02 -30.36 11.08
C ILE A 571 3.46 -29.88 11.30
N LYS A 572 3.86 -28.79 10.65
CA LYS A 572 5.21 -28.22 10.82
C LYS A 572 5.14 -26.81 11.38
N ILE A 573 6.07 -26.50 12.27
CA ILE A 573 6.26 -25.17 12.85
C ILE A 573 7.56 -24.61 12.28
N TRP A 574 7.49 -23.40 11.74
CA TRP A 574 8.56 -22.73 11.04
C TRP A 574 8.90 -21.42 11.74
N ASP A 575 10.18 -21.11 11.80
CA ASP A 575 10.63 -19.77 12.12
C ASP A 575 10.60 -18.93 10.84
N THR A 576 9.82 -17.86 10.84
CA THR A 576 9.64 -17.00 9.65
C THR A 576 10.90 -16.21 9.30
N THR A 577 11.75 -15.96 10.29
CA THR A 577 12.99 -15.19 10.14
C THR A 577 14.04 -16.04 9.44
N THR A 578 14.28 -17.24 9.96
CA THR A 578 15.34 -18.15 9.47
C THR A 578 14.88 -19.05 8.33
N GLY A 579 13.58 -19.31 8.24
CA GLY A 579 13.00 -20.23 7.27
C GLY A 579 13.07 -21.70 7.64
N ILE A 580 13.56 -22.00 8.84
CA ILE A 580 13.84 -23.36 9.26
C ILE A 580 12.59 -23.98 9.87
N CYS A 581 12.32 -25.25 9.54
CA CYS A 581 11.34 -26.06 10.24
C CYS A 581 11.88 -26.38 11.66
N VAL A 582 11.31 -25.74 12.67
CA VAL A 582 11.72 -25.89 14.08
C VAL A 582 11.17 -27.18 14.69
N LYS A 583 9.93 -27.54 14.35
CA LYS A 583 9.25 -28.74 14.87
C LYS A 583 8.39 -29.39 13.81
N THR A 584 8.28 -30.72 13.88
CA THR A 584 7.28 -31.51 13.15
C THR A 584 6.43 -32.25 14.18
N LEU A 585 5.11 -32.04 14.14
CA LEU A 585 4.13 -32.72 14.99
C LEU A 585 3.54 -33.89 14.21
N GLN A 586 3.63 -35.07 14.81
CA GLN A 586 3.14 -36.31 14.22
C GLN A 586 2.03 -36.87 15.11
N GLY A 587 1.00 -37.43 14.49
CA GLY A 587 -0.09 -38.09 15.22
C GLY A 587 -1.37 -38.26 14.41
N HIS A 588 -1.65 -37.37 13.46
CA HIS A 588 -2.70 -37.63 12.48
C HIS A 588 -2.33 -38.84 11.62
N THR A 589 -3.32 -39.66 11.27
CA THR A 589 -3.14 -40.87 10.44
C THR A 589 -3.66 -40.68 9.01
N GLY A 590 -3.96 -39.43 8.64
CA GLY A 590 -4.44 -39.04 7.34
C GLY A 590 -4.16 -37.56 7.08
N TRP A 591 -4.59 -37.06 5.91
CA TRP A 591 -4.37 -35.68 5.50
C TRP A 591 -4.91 -34.69 6.54
N VAL A 592 -4.05 -33.84 7.09
CA VAL A 592 -4.45 -32.74 7.98
C VAL A 592 -5.05 -31.61 7.13
N ARG A 593 -6.32 -31.28 7.33
CA ARG A 593 -7.08 -30.35 6.47
C ARG A 593 -7.04 -28.91 6.92
N HIS A 594 -7.00 -28.66 8.23
CA HIS A 594 -7.01 -27.31 8.78
C HIS A 594 -6.25 -27.25 10.10
N ILE A 595 -5.78 -26.04 10.43
CA ILE A 595 -5.14 -25.72 11.70
C ILE A 595 -5.55 -24.33 12.20
N SER A 596 -5.81 -24.21 13.49
CA SER A 596 -6.19 -22.96 14.15
C SER A 596 -5.34 -22.74 15.40
N PRO A 597 -4.46 -21.72 15.42
CA PRO A 597 -3.79 -21.29 16.64
C PRO A 597 -4.77 -20.67 17.64
N SER A 598 -4.44 -20.81 18.92
CA SER A 598 -5.07 -20.06 20.02
C SER A 598 -4.62 -18.61 20.04
N SER A 599 -5.43 -17.72 20.61
CA SER A 599 -5.15 -16.28 20.69
C SER A 599 -3.91 -15.93 21.51
N ASP A 600 -3.50 -16.80 22.44
CA ASP A 600 -2.25 -16.67 23.20
C ASP A 600 -1.09 -17.47 22.58
N GLY A 601 -1.28 -18.08 21.40
CA GLY A 601 -0.25 -18.86 20.72
C GLY A 601 0.24 -20.10 21.47
N ARG A 602 -0.46 -20.56 22.52
CA ARG A 602 -0.05 -21.73 23.31
C ARG A 602 -0.49 -23.05 22.70
N PHE A 603 -1.71 -23.09 22.19
CA PHE A 603 -2.33 -24.27 21.62
C PHE A 603 -2.53 -24.15 20.12
N LEU A 604 -2.51 -25.31 19.45
CA LEU A 604 -2.93 -25.49 18.07
C LEU A 604 -4.08 -26.50 18.04
N LEU A 605 -5.13 -26.21 17.28
CA LEU A 605 -6.23 -27.13 17.00
C LEU A 605 -6.12 -27.61 15.55
N SER A 606 -6.04 -28.92 15.30
CA SER A 606 -5.96 -29.48 13.96
C SER A 606 -7.06 -30.50 13.68
N THR A 607 -7.38 -30.65 12.39
CA THR A 607 -8.42 -31.56 11.91
C THR A 607 -7.99 -32.22 10.60
N GLY A 608 -8.54 -33.39 10.27
CA GLY A 608 -8.12 -34.13 9.09
C GLY A 608 -9.05 -35.21 8.57
N ASN A 609 -8.56 -35.93 7.56
CA ASN A 609 -9.24 -37.08 6.93
C ASN A 609 -9.35 -38.29 7.85
N ASP A 610 -8.55 -38.35 8.93
CA ASP A 610 -8.64 -39.40 9.95
C ASP A 610 -9.85 -39.23 10.89
N ARG A 611 -10.68 -38.20 10.66
CA ARG A 611 -11.91 -37.91 11.41
C ARG A 611 -11.65 -37.57 12.87
N THR A 612 -10.42 -37.19 13.20
CA THR A 612 -10.01 -36.77 14.54
C THR A 612 -9.81 -35.25 14.59
N VAL A 613 -10.11 -34.69 15.76
CA VAL A 613 -9.73 -33.33 16.11
C VAL A 613 -8.64 -33.44 17.16
N ARG A 614 -7.53 -32.74 16.98
CA ARG A 614 -6.37 -32.82 17.87
C ARG A 614 -6.01 -31.44 18.42
N LEU A 615 -5.90 -31.34 19.73
CA LEU A 615 -5.33 -30.17 20.41
C LEU A 615 -3.87 -30.44 20.76
N TRP A 616 -3.00 -29.50 20.46
CA TRP A 616 -1.57 -29.59 20.70
C TRP A 616 -1.12 -28.47 21.62
N ASP A 617 -0.42 -28.78 22.70
CA ASP A 617 0.25 -27.77 23.52
C ASP A 617 1.66 -27.56 22.98
N ILE A 618 1.89 -26.41 22.35
CA ILE A 618 3.19 -26.07 21.80
C ILE A 618 4.06 -25.32 22.80
N SER A 619 3.55 -24.86 23.95
CA SER A 619 4.35 -24.15 24.95
C SER A 619 5.46 -25.00 25.58
N LYS A 620 5.30 -26.33 25.54
CA LYS A 620 6.26 -27.31 26.06
C LYS A 620 7.48 -27.47 25.15
N THR A 621 8.61 -27.88 25.72
CA THR A 621 9.87 -28.10 24.97
C THR A 621 9.71 -29.14 23.86
N GLN A 622 8.90 -30.17 24.12
CA GLN A 622 8.39 -31.10 23.13
C GLN A 622 6.88 -30.86 23.02
N PRO A 623 6.40 -30.33 21.90
CA PRO A 623 4.98 -30.21 21.69
C PRO A 623 4.32 -31.60 21.70
N GLU A 624 3.19 -31.71 22.38
CA GLU A 624 2.45 -32.96 22.50
C GLU A 624 0.97 -32.76 22.17
N ASN A 625 0.34 -33.84 21.73
CA ASN A 625 -1.11 -33.87 21.61
C ASN A 625 -1.72 -34.02 23.01
N THR A 626 -2.40 -32.99 23.49
CA THR A 626 -3.03 -32.99 24.81
C THR A 626 -4.43 -33.59 24.79
N LEU A 627 -5.12 -33.53 23.65
CA LEU A 627 -6.48 -34.02 23.50
C LEU A 627 -6.71 -34.54 22.08
N THR A 628 -7.37 -35.69 21.97
CA THR A 628 -7.90 -36.23 20.71
C THR A 628 -9.40 -36.42 20.87
N MET A 629 -10.18 -35.75 20.03
CA MET A 629 -11.64 -35.85 20.02
C MET A 629 -12.09 -36.65 18.81
N THR A 630 -13.07 -37.52 19.04
CA THR A 630 -13.69 -38.37 18.02
C THR A 630 -15.21 -38.24 18.13
N GLY A 631 -15.91 -38.29 16.99
CA GLY A 631 -17.37 -38.17 16.98
C GLY A 631 -17.97 -37.60 15.69
N HIS A 632 -17.14 -37.10 14.77
CA HIS A 632 -17.55 -36.87 13.38
C HIS A 632 -17.52 -38.18 12.58
N ASP A 633 -18.49 -38.35 11.69
CA ASP A 633 -18.63 -39.59 10.90
C ASP A 633 -17.83 -39.54 9.59
N ASN A 634 -17.36 -38.36 9.22
CA ASN A 634 -16.66 -38.09 7.97
C ASN A 634 -15.50 -37.11 8.17
N VAL A 635 -14.76 -36.83 7.09
CA VAL A 635 -13.63 -35.91 7.05
C VAL A 635 -13.99 -34.56 7.66
N ILE A 636 -13.13 -34.05 8.52
CA ILE A 636 -13.29 -32.76 9.17
C ILE A 636 -12.50 -31.73 8.35
N ASN A 637 -13.20 -30.77 7.75
CA ASN A 637 -12.60 -29.81 6.81
C ASN A 637 -12.04 -28.58 7.52
N CYS A 638 -12.67 -28.13 8.60
CA CYS A 638 -12.33 -26.87 9.25
C CYS A 638 -12.50 -26.95 10.78
N CYS A 639 -11.78 -26.07 11.47
CA CYS A 639 -11.85 -25.93 12.92
C CYS A 639 -11.56 -24.49 13.36
N ALA A 640 -12.11 -24.09 14.49
CA ALA A 640 -11.88 -22.79 15.11
C ALA A 640 -11.91 -22.91 16.64
N LEU A 641 -11.01 -22.19 17.31
CA LEU A 641 -11.05 -22.02 18.76
C LEU A 641 -12.03 -20.90 19.12
N ALA A 642 -12.88 -21.13 20.11
CA ALA A 642 -13.86 -20.13 20.54
C ALA A 642 -13.16 -18.97 21.28
N PRO A 643 -13.50 -17.70 20.98
CA PRO A 643 -12.97 -16.58 21.75
C PRO A 643 -13.59 -16.57 23.16
N PRO A 644 -12.91 -15.99 24.18
CA PRO A 644 -13.42 -15.92 25.55
C PRO A 644 -14.79 -15.24 25.68
N THR A 645 -15.14 -14.36 24.74
CA THR A 645 -16.47 -13.72 24.65
C THR A 645 -17.60 -14.73 24.41
N SER A 646 -17.31 -15.90 23.86
CA SER A 646 -18.29 -16.98 23.61
C SER A 646 -18.50 -17.89 24.82
N TYR A 647 -17.57 -17.91 25.78
CA TYR A 647 -17.54 -18.90 26.85
C TYR A 647 -18.79 -18.88 27.73
N GLN A 648 -19.36 -17.69 27.99
CA GLN A 648 -20.59 -17.57 28.77
C GLN A 648 -21.78 -18.32 28.14
N TYR A 649 -21.88 -18.33 26.81
CA TYR A 649 -22.97 -19.02 26.11
C TYR A 649 -22.68 -20.52 26.01
N LEU A 650 -21.43 -20.89 25.75
CA LEU A 650 -21.01 -22.28 25.61
C LEU A 650 -21.01 -23.03 26.96
N ALA A 651 -20.65 -22.36 28.04
CA ALA A 651 -20.72 -22.92 29.40
C ALA A 651 -22.16 -23.21 29.84
N ALA A 652 -23.09 -22.31 29.49
CA ALA A 652 -24.51 -22.52 29.71
C ALA A 652 -25.03 -23.74 28.94
N ILE A 653 -24.60 -23.92 27.68
CA ILE A 653 -24.92 -25.12 26.88
C ILE A 653 -24.31 -26.39 27.49
N ALA A 654 -23.07 -26.30 27.97
CA ALA A 654 -22.36 -27.43 28.60
C ALA A 654 -22.89 -27.80 30.00
N GLY A 655 -23.81 -27.02 30.57
CA GLY A 655 -24.28 -27.19 31.95
C GLY A 655 -23.18 -27.02 33.01
N SER A 656 -22.10 -26.31 32.67
CA SER A 656 -20.92 -26.10 33.52
C SER A 656 -20.90 -24.66 34.02
N GLU A 657 -21.65 -24.38 35.09
CA GLU A 657 -21.61 -23.09 35.78
C GLU A 657 -20.72 -23.14 37.05
N PRO A 658 -19.99 -22.05 37.37
CA PRO A 658 -19.90 -20.79 36.61
C PRO A 658 -19.01 -20.91 35.36
N ALA A 659 -19.30 -20.08 34.35
CA ALA A 659 -18.52 -20.04 33.12
C ALA A 659 -17.02 -19.81 33.43
N PRO A 660 -16.10 -20.46 32.70
CA PRO A 660 -14.67 -20.20 32.84
C PRO A 660 -14.41 -18.70 32.73
N THR A 661 -13.69 -18.13 33.71
CA THR A 661 -13.41 -16.70 33.76
C THR A 661 -12.63 -16.28 32.51
N LYS A 662 -12.61 -14.98 32.15
CA LYS A 662 -11.76 -14.48 31.05
C LYS A 662 -10.27 -14.82 31.20
N THR A 663 -9.85 -15.22 32.40
CA THR A 663 -8.51 -15.70 32.78
C THR A 663 -8.35 -17.23 32.75
N SER A 664 -9.45 -17.99 32.60
CA SER A 664 -9.38 -19.43 32.27
C SER A 664 -8.76 -19.57 30.88
N GLY A 665 -8.05 -20.67 30.64
CA GLY A 665 -7.11 -20.79 29.54
C GLY A 665 -7.64 -20.47 28.14
N THR A 666 -6.73 -20.29 27.20
CA THR A 666 -7.09 -20.39 25.79
C THR A 666 -7.45 -21.85 25.47
N ALA A 667 -8.40 -22.07 24.55
CA ALA A 667 -8.90 -23.40 24.16
C ALA A 667 -9.88 -24.11 25.13
N GLU A 668 -10.74 -23.38 25.84
CA GLU A 668 -11.82 -23.99 26.65
C GLU A 668 -12.93 -24.62 25.79
N TYR A 669 -13.20 -24.01 24.63
CA TYR A 669 -14.19 -24.51 23.68
C TYR A 669 -13.69 -24.42 22.24
N MET A 670 -14.13 -25.37 21.42
CA MET A 670 -13.69 -25.54 20.02
C MET A 670 -14.89 -25.85 19.13
N ALA A 671 -14.87 -25.38 17.89
CA ALA A 671 -15.85 -25.73 16.86
C ALA A 671 -15.20 -26.45 15.68
N THR A 672 -15.87 -27.45 15.12
CA THR A 672 -15.39 -28.22 13.95
C THR A 672 -16.50 -28.46 12.95
N GLY A 673 -16.18 -28.31 11.66
CA GLY A 673 -17.10 -28.52 10.54
C GLY A 673 -16.65 -29.68 9.67
N SER A 674 -17.60 -30.54 9.28
CA SER A 674 -17.31 -31.83 8.64
C SER A 674 -18.11 -32.07 7.37
N ARG A 675 -17.63 -33.02 6.58
CA ARG A 675 -18.32 -33.59 5.42
C ARG A 675 -19.55 -34.44 5.79
N ASP A 676 -19.74 -34.71 7.08
CA ASP A 676 -20.99 -35.26 7.61
C ASP A 676 -22.12 -34.22 7.71
N LYS A 677 -21.88 -33.00 7.22
CA LYS A 677 -22.83 -31.88 7.17
C LYS A 677 -23.14 -31.24 8.53
N THR A 678 -22.44 -31.68 9.57
CA THR A 678 -22.63 -31.18 10.94
C THR A 678 -21.49 -30.26 11.37
N ILE A 679 -21.81 -29.41 12.33
CA ILE A 679 -20.83 -28.65 13.11
C ILE A 679 -20.88 -29.18 14.53
N LYS A 680 -19.74 -29.52 15.12
CA LYS A 680 -19.66 -29.96 16.51
C LYS A 680 -18.92 -28.95 17.36
N ILE A 681 -19.42 -28.73 18.57
CA ILE A 681 -18.78 -27.90 19.59
C ILE A 681 -18.27 -28.81 20.70
N TRP A 682 -17.03 -28.60 21.10
CA TRP A 682 -16.30 -29.42 22.06
C TRP A 682 -15.87 -28.57 23.25
N ASP A 683 -15.85 -29.17 24.44
CA ASP A 683 -15.25 -28.58 25.63
C ASP A 683 -13.76 -28.96 25.77
N ALA A 684 -13.07 -28.37 26.76
CA ALA A 684 -11.67 -28.65 27.07
C ALA A 684 -11.38 -30.12 27.46
N ARG A 685 -12.41 -30.89 27.80
CA ARG A 685 -12.31 -32.32 28.14
C ARG A 685 -12.45 -33.21 26.91
N GLY A 686 -12.81 -32.63 25.76
CA GLY A 686 -13.09 -33.33 24.51
C GLY A 686 -14.48 -33.89 24.40
N THR A 687 -15.40 -33.47 25.26
CA THR A 687 -16.82 -33.82 25.18
C THR A 687 -17.47 -33.00 24.08
N CYS A 688 -18.20 -33.64 23.17
CA CYS A 688 -19.07 -32.93 22.22
C CYS A 688 -20.30 -32.42 22.97
N ILE A 689 -20.35 -31.12 23.26
CA ILE A 689 -21.43 -30.49 24.01
C ILE A 689 -22.61 -30.07 23.12
N LEU A 690 -22.38 -29.90 21.81
CA LEU A 690 -23.42 -29.47 20.87
C LEU A 690 -23.12 -29.98 19.46
N THR A 691 -24.15 -30.48 18.77
CA THR A 691 -24.09 -30.78 17.34
C THR A 691 -25.12 -29.90 16.62
N LEU A 692 -24.64 -29.01 15.77
CA LEU A 692 -25.47 -28.17 14.92
C LEU A 692 -25.74 -28.91 13.62
N VAL A 693 -27.03 -29.14 13.35
CA VAL A 693 -27.52 -29.76 12.13
C VAL A 693 -28.28 -28.71 11.34
N GLY A 694 -27.98 -28.57 10.05
CA GLY A 694 -28.75 -27.71 9.17
C GLY A 694 -28.18 -27.58 7.78
N HIS A 695 -26.85 -27.60 7.60
CA HIS A 695 -26.25 -27.63 6.27
C HIS A 695 -26.62 -28.92 5.53
N ASP A 696 -26.83 -28.81 4.22
CA ASP A 696 -27.24 -29.95 3.39
C ASP A 696 -26.07 -30.65 2.70
N ASN A 697 -24.87 -30.07 2.82
CA ASN A 697 -23.63 -30.58 2.24
C ASN A 697 -22.42 -30.25 3.15
N TRP A 698 -21.21 -30.53 2.66
CA TRP A 698 -19.97 -30.41 3.42
C TRP A 698 -19.75 -29.02 3.99
N VAL A 699 -19.50 -28.94 5.30
CA VAL A 699 -19.14 -27.67 5.95
C VAL A 699 -17.68 -27.35 5.62
N SER A 700 -17.45 -26.16 5.07
CA SER A 700 -16.17 -25.78 4.46
C SER A 700 -15.36 -24.82 5.33
N ALA A 701 -16.00 -23.86 6.01
CA ALA A 701 -15.33 -22.96 6.95
C ALA A 701 -16.24 -22.49 8.09
N LEU A 702 -15.61 -22.05 9.19
CA LEU A 702 -16.25 -21.56 10.40
C LEU A 702 -15.58 -20.25 10.87
N ALA A 703 -16.37 -19.33 11.40
CA ALA A 703 -15.87 -18.12 12.04
C ALA A 703 -16.74 -17.74 13.26
N PHE A 704 -16.12 -17.61 14.43
CA PHE A 704 -16.81 -17.03 15.59
C PHE A 704 -16.96 -15.53 15.40
N HIS A 705 -18.14 -15.01 15.73
CA HIS A 705 -18.36 -13.58 15.87
C HIS A 705 -17.49 -13.05 17.03
N PRO A 706 -16.77 -11.91 16.91
CA PRO A 706 -15.93 -11.39 17.99
C PRO A 706 -16.68 -11.11 19.31
N GLY A 707 -17.93 -10.66 19.21
CA GLY A 707 -18.86 -10.54 20.34
C GLY A 707 -19.30 -11.87 21.00
N GLY A 708 -18.91 -13.02 20.43
CA GLY A 708 -19.03 -14.36 21.02
C GLY A 708 -20.43 -14.99 21.01
N ARG A 709 -21.48 -14.23 20.69
CA ARG A 709 -22.85 -14.76 20.66
C ARG A 709 -23.14 -15.68 19.46
N HIS A 710 -22.48 -15.43 18.34
CA HIS A 710 -22.78 -16.12 17.08
C HIS A 710 -21.59 -16.92 16.55
N LEU A 711 -21.90 -18.04 15.91
CA LEU A 711 -20.98 -18.77 15.04
C LEU A 711 -21.48 -18.65 13.60
N LEU A 712 -20.59 -18.37 12.66
CA LEU A 712 -20.88 -18.36 11.23
C LEU A 712 -20.28 -19.60 10.58
N SER A 713 -20.99 -20.15 9.61
CA SER A 713 -20.52 -21.29 8.82
C SER A 713 -20.86 -21.13 7.35
N VAL A 714 -20.03 -21.71 6.49
CA VAL A 714 -20.26 -21.82 5.05
C VAL A 714 -20.05 -23.26 4.59
N ALA A 715 -20.73 -23.66 3.53
CA ALA A 715 -20.72 -25.04 3.06
C ALA A 715 -20.91 -25.17 1.54
N ASP A 716 -20.74 -26.39 1.06
CA ASP A 716 -20.98 -26.81 -0.33
C ASP A 716 -22.49 -26.85 -0.67
N ASP A 717 -23.36 -26.45 0.24
CA ASP A 717 -24.78 -26.17 -0.04
C ASP A 717 -25.01 -24.73 -0.53
N LYS A 718 -23.92 -23.98 -0.77
CA LYS A 718 -23.90 -22.58 -1.22
C LYS A 718 -24.50 -21.60 -0.21
N THR A 719 -24.64 -22.00 1.05
CA THR A 719 -25.23 -21.15 2.09
C THR A 719 -24.19 -20.64 3.09
N LEU A 720 -24.38 -19.41 3.55
CA LEU A 720 -23.79 -18.91 4.79
C LEU A 720 -24.85 -18.94 5.88
N ARG A 721 -24.56 -19.59 7.00
CA ARG A 721 -25.48 -19.69 8.14
C ARG A 721 -24.92 -19.02 9.38
N CYS A 722 -25.80 -18.41 10.17
CA CYS A 722 -25.49 -17.83 11.47
C CYS A 722 -26.24 -18.59 12.57
N TRP A 723 -25.49 -19.05 13.56
CA TRP A 723 -25.98 -19.86 14.69
C TRP A 723 -25.88 -19.03 15.97
N ASP A 724 -26.98 -18.89 16.71
CA ASP A 724 -27.04 -18.15 17.97
C ASP A 724 -26.72 -19.09 19.15
N LEU A 725 -25.52 -18.94 19.72
CA LEU A 725 -25.04 -19.76 20.84
C LEU A 725 -25.79 -19.45 22.14
N SER A 726 -26.40 -18.27 22.27
CA SER A 726 -27.25 -17.95 23.43
C SER A 726 -28.59 -18.70 23.41
N GLN A 727 -28.99 -19.20 22.23
CA GLN A 727 -30.23 -19.96 22.02
C GLN A 727 -29.93 -21.45 21.71
N GLY A 728 -28.92 -22.02 22.36
CA GLY A 728 -28.56 -23.43 22.17
C GLY A 728 -28.03 -23.77 20.77
N GLY A 729 -27.48 -22.78 20.06
CA GLY A 729 -26.98 -22.95 18.70
C GLY A 729 -28.08 -22.99 17.64
N LYS A 730 -29.24 -22.38 17.86
CA LYS A 730 -30.28 -22.28 16.83
C LYS A 730 -29.77 -21.52 15.60
N CYS A 731 -30.06 -22.04 14.40
CA CYS A 731 -29.83 -21.29 13.17
C CYS A 731 -30.80 -20.11 13.08
N VAL A 732 -30.29 -18.89 13.21
CA VAL A 732 -31.08 -17.65 13.20
C VAL A 732 -31.08 -16.96 11.84
N LYS A 733 -30.13 -17.30 10.97
CA LYS A 733 -30.03 -16.73 9.64
C LYS A 733 -29.42 -17.70 8.65
N VAL A 734 -29.98 -17.71 7.44
CA VAL A 734 -29.46 -18.41 6.28
C VAL A 734 -29.39 -17.39 5.15
N LEU A 735 -28.20 -17.17 4.61
CA LEU A 735 -27.99 -16.45 3.36
C LEU A 735 -27.81 -17.51 2.27
N GLN A 736 -28.75 -17.53 1.33
CA GLN A 736 -28.74 -18.38 0.14
C GLN A 736 -28.40 -17.52 -1.08
N ASP A 737 -28.00 -18.18 -2.17
CA ASP A 737 -27.69 -17.55 -3.45
C ASP A 737 -26.65 -16.42 -3.33
N ILE A 738 -25.80 -16.49 -2.29
CA ILE A 738 -24.69 -15.54 -2.17
C ILE A 738 -23.63 -15.88 -3.18
N HIS A 739 -23.41 -17.14 -3.55
CA HIS A 739 -22.47 -17.55 -4.58
C HIS A 739 -23.17 -18.50 -5.56
N GLU A 740 -22.73 -18.53 -6.81
CA GLU A 740 -23.31 -19.43 -7.83
C GLU A 740 -22.86 -20.87 -7.63
N GLN A 741 -21.74 -21.07 -6.91
CA GLN A 741 -21.14 -22.36 -6.61
C GLN A 741 -20.81 -22.50 -5.11
N PHE A 742 -20.19 -23.62 -4.74
CA PHE A 742 -19.86 -23.96 -3.36
C PHE A 742 -18.98 -22.90 -2.71
N ILE A 743 -19.25 -22.60 -1.44
CA ILE A 743 -18.49 -21.60 -0.69
C ILE A 743 -17.35 -22.33 0.01
N THR A 744 -16.12 -21.95 -0.32
CA THR A 744 -14.90 -22.68 0.06
C THR A 744 -14.23 -22.11 1.30
N CYS A 745 -14.41 -20.81 1.56
CA CYS A 745 -13.75 -20.12 2.66
C CYS A 745 -14.60 -18.97 3.24
N LEU A 746 -14.34 -18.67 4.51
CA LEU A 746 -14.96 -17.60 5.28
C LEU A 746 -13.91 -17.05 6.23
N ARG A 747 -13.76 -15.72 6.31
CA ARG A 747 -12.96 -15.07 7.35
C ARG A 747 -13.62 -13.82 7.87
N TRP A 748 -13.43 -13.56 9.15
CA TRP A 748 -13.80 -12.32 9.81
C TRP A 748 -12.63 -11.34 9.80
N ALA A 749 -12.88 -10.05 9.59
CA ALA A 749 -11.83 -9.03 9.62
C ALA A 749 -11.33 -8.79 11.06
N PRO A 750 -10.01 -8.86 11.32
CA PRO A 750 -9.47 -8.71 12.66
C PRO A 750 -9.83 -7.35 13.27
N GLU A 751 -9.83 -7.28 14.62
CA GLU A 751 -10.07 -6.03 15.33
C GLU A 751 -8.97 -5.00 15.01
N PRO A 752 -9.30 -3.70 14.94
CA PRO A 752 -8.31 -2.65 14.72
C PRO A 752 -7.28 -2.64 15.85
N VAL A 753 -5.99 -2.70 15.51
CA VAL A 753 -4.92 -2.56 16.51
C VAL A 753 -4.89 -1.11 17.00
N LYS A 754 -5.25 -0.86 18.27
CA LYS A 754 -5.06 0.46 18.90
C LYS A 754 -3.56 0.75 19.04
N SER A 755 -3.11 1.91 18.57
CA SER A 755 -1.78 2.43 18.87
C SER A 755 -1.71 2.70 20.38
N VAL A 756 -0.89 1.94 21.11
CA VAL A 756 -0.67 2.21 22.54
C VAL A 756 0.26 3.42 22.64
N ALA A 757 -0.29 4.56 23.03
CA ALA A 757 0.51 5.73 23.40
C ALA A 757 1.34 5.38 24.64
N ASN A 758 2.67 5.35 24.49
CA ASN A 758 3.58 5.16 25.60
C ASN A 758 3.64 6.43 26.46
N GLY A 759 3.44 6.25 27.77
CA GLY A 759 4.05 7.12 28.77
C GLY A 759 3.26 7.29 30.06
N GLU A 760 3.40 6.37 31.00
CA GLU A 760 3.55 6.71 32.43
C GLU A 760 4.07 5.51 33.24
N SER A 761 5.20 5.69 33.91
CA SER A 761 5.78 4.73 34.85
C SER A 761 4.97 4.67 36.15
N PRO A 762 4.90 3.51 36.83
CA PRO A 762 4.01 3.28 37.96
C PRO A 762 4.57 3.91 39.24
N GLY A 763 3.94 4.99 39.69
CA GLY A 763 4.25 5.65 40.96
C GLY A 763 3.00 6.22 41.60
N GLY A 764 2.15 5.37 42.16
CA GLY A 764 1.00 5.84 42.94
C GLY A 764 0.04 4.71 43.31
N ARG A 765 0.02 4.34 44.60
CA ARG A 765 -1.08 3.53 45.18
C ARG A 765 -2.36 4.37 45.14
N GLY A 766 -3.19 4.14 44.13
CA GLY A 766 -4.56 4.64 44.05
C GLY A 766 -5.39 3.65 43.25
N SER A 767 -6.45 3.09 43.86
CA SER A 767 -7.36 2.16 43.21
C SER A 767 -8.20 2.89 42.15
N ALA A 768 -7.69 3.00 40.93
CA ALA A 768 -8.48 3.42 39.78
C ALA A 768 -9.14 2.18 39.17
N LYS A 769 -10.48 2.10 39.23
CA LYS A 769 -11.27 1.13 38.47
C LYS A 769 -10.94 1.31 36.99
N ALA A 770 -10.35 0.30 36.37
CA ALA A 770 -10.17 0.26 34.92
C ALA A 770 -11.56 0.16 34.26
N GLU A 771 -12.08 1.29 33.77
CA GLU A 771 -13.21 1.27 32.84
C GLU A 771 -12.76 0.59 31.56
N THR A 772 -13.33 -0.59 31.31
CA THR A 772 -13.03 -1.42 30.15
C THR A 772 -13.75 -0.82 28.94
N SER A 773 -13.02 -0.11 28.08
CA SER A 773 -13.57 0.32 26.79
C SER A 773 -14.03 -0.92 26.00
N ALA A 774 -15.28 -0.95 25.54
CA ALA A 774 -15.81 -2.07 24.76
C ALA A 774 -14.93 -2.36 23.52
N PRO A 775 -14.77 -3.65 23.14
CA PRO A 775 -13.98 -4.02 21.96
C PRO A 775 -14.60 -3.41 20.70
N GLN A 776 -13.76 -2.79 19.86
CA GLN A 776 -14.19 -2.17 18.60
C GLN A 776 -14.27 -3.26 17.53
N ILE A 777 -15.45 -3.86 17.38
CA ILE A 777 -15.70 -4.96 16.43
C ILE A 777 -15.75 -4.40 15.01
N ARG A 778 -14.81 -4.81 14.14
CA ARG A 778 -14.86 -4.54 12.71
C ARG A 778 -15.89 -5.48 12.06
N CYS A 779 -17.06 -4.95 11.70
CA CYS A 779 -18.19 -5.71 11.15
C CYS A 779 -18.02 -5.99 9.66
N VAL A 780 -16.98 -6.77 9.34
CA VAL A 780 -16.62 -7.12 7.96
C VAL A 780 -16.27 -8.60 7.89
N ILE A 781 -16.87 -9.30 6.94
CA ILE A 781 -16.52 -10.67 6.59
C ILE A 781 -16.30 -10.81 5.08
N ALA A 782 -15.51 -11.80 4.69
CA ALA A 782 -15.32 -12.17 3.31
C ALA A 782 -15.58 -13.66 3.10
N THR A 783 -16.18 -14.00 1.98
CA THR A 783 -16.34 -15.38 1.49
C THR A 783 -15.72 -15.53 0.11
N GLY A 784 -15.15 -16.70 -0.16
CA GLY A 784 -14.71 -17.10 -1.50
C GLY A 784 -15.41 -18.37 -1.94
N SER A 785 -15.45 -18.60 -3.25
CA SER A 785 -16.19 -19.71 -3.83
C SER A 785 -15.52 -20.32 -5.06
N MET A 786 -16.01 -21.51 -5.43
CA MET A 786 -15.71 -22.18 -6.70
C MET A 786 -16.22 -21.42 -7.93
N ASP A 787 -17.05 -20.38 -7.77
CA ASP A 787 -17.44 -19.47 -8.86
C ASP A 787 -16.35 -18.45 -9.21
N SER A 788 -15.15 -18.58 -8.65
CA SER A 788 -13.99 -17.70 -8.86
C SER A 788 -14.18 -16.27 -8.33
N SER A 789 -15.22 -16.02 -7.54
CA SER A 789 -15.52 -14.72 -6.94
C SER A 789 -15.22 -14.66 -5.45
N LEU A 790 -14.98 -13.44 -4.98
CA LEU A 790 -14.96 -13.06 -3.57
C LEU A 790 -16.16 -12.18 -3.24
N LYS A 791 -16.78 -12.36 -2.08
CA LYS A 791 -17.87 -11.49 -1.63
C LYS A 791 -17.56 -10.88 -0.28
N ILE A 792 -17.66 -9.56 -0.22
CA ILE A 792 -17.41 -8.76 0.98
C ILE A 792 -18.74 -8.36 1.59
N PHE A 793 -18.93 -8.60 2.87
CA PHE A 793 -20.09 -8.14 3.63
C PHE A 793 -19.60 -7.15 4.70
N ALA A 794 -20.03 -5.90 4.61
CA ALA A 794 -19.66 -4.82 5.52
C ALA A 794 -20.88 -3.99 5.93
N ASN A 795 -20.76 -3.17 6.97
CA ASN A 795 -21.79 -2.20 7.35
C ASN A 795 -21.78 -1.02 6.35
N LYS A 796 -22.94 -0.60 5.83
CA LYS A 796 -23.08 0.50 4.85
C LYS A 796 -23.21 1.87 5.49
#